data_AF-A0A955TGH1-F1
#
_entry.id   AF-A0A955TGH1-F1
#
_cell.length_a   1.000
_cell.length_b   1.000
_cell.length_c   1.000
_cell.angle_alpha   90.00
_cell.angle_beta   90.00
_cell.angle_gamma   90.00
#
_symmetry.space_group_name_H-M   'P 1'
#
loop_
_entity.id
_entity.type
_entity.pdbx_description
1 polymer ?
#
loop_
_entity_poly.entity_id
_entity_poly.type
_entity_poly.pdbx_seq_one_letter_code
_entity_poly.pdbx_strand_id
1 'polypeptide(L)'
;MENTIPTSNAEFLEGRSPQECWVWDQICHGRIADFNQKEDCGEKLWSKKNTGWRESRVLSKDFIVGLLTRVEVSSYTLRYGIRIQAAWVKDPLQLEFLNLNFPLTFFNCRFEKEINFTRMNAPFDVNLAHSFFGENLSLSHSKFGNYLDLRGVKVTENLQMNNLQVHQNIYLGDKAELKDACFNGSKVGGQLDLTGVKVTGVLKLLGLQVEKDLGMDGAEFLEVDLTDAKVTGLLSLKGAKVERALGMNRIQIGGSLYLDDEAEFKDVDLITAKVGHDLKLSRSKVHGELKMYQLQVEHDLVMDGAEFSAVNLDAARVGGWLHLTGGRVRGGLSMMRLRVGQDLFMNQDSEFSEVNLNGAKVRGQLNLSKAKVTGALTMAMLQVEESLFMRDGAEFTEVDLRGAKVGEQLSLIGAKVTGLLNMNGLLVNQSLHMREGAEFTEVDLRFARVGDQLNLNNAKITGALMMSGLQVENSLQMGERAQFSKIDLNGARIGGQLGLSGSMVTGVLNMSGLQIEESLFLHRGAEFTEVDLSQAMIGGQLALVGTKVTGVLQMSGMRVGQELLMSEWSEFNEVDLRWARVSGQLVLHGIKVKGALKMNGLQVGQNFVIGKGNEFIEVDLSMGCVDGGIEWSVGKVAKVLKMNSLLVRGDFFMGEGAEFMDVELKGARLHGKFGLIGTKVKGALKMNGAQVWENFFMRKRTEIDEFDLTNGRVAGQIELTDSKVTGVMEMIQLQVGREFIMQDSTVIKDLVLKYAKIGGGLDFQRAAIQESIDLRGCSVEFFLDSQNWPQVYYINGFSYRQLNHKIAIRDNQWFENWLGNQKEYSPKPYELLIQCLREDGFKTKADEIGFAGKQYQFRHTNWRQWGQKLLLLFQLIFVGYGYKMYFSLFWIVGLTLLGTLYLQFSCLPEGIPLTRWWEKAFFTLDTLLPIIELDQEYKKVISKLPEVIRYPFFIIEILGWFIGSFLVAGLSGLTKK
;
A
#
# COMPACT_ATOMS: atom_id res chain seq x y z
N MET A 1 -65.01 89.96 1.88
CA MET A 1 -64.91 90.74 0.65
C MET A 1 -64.97 89.77 -0.51
N GLU A 2 -66.13 89.74 -1.15
CA GLU A 2 -66.41 89.04 -2.40
C GLU A 2 -65.48 89.58 -3.49
N ASN A 3 -64.73 88.69 -4.14
CA ASN A 3 -64.14 88.98 -5.44
C ASN A 3 -64.97 88.23 -6.48
N THR A 4 -65.78 88.99 -7.21
CA THR A 4 -66.44 88.61 -8.45
C THR A 4 -65.42 88.09 -9.45
N ILE A 5 -65.50 86.80 -9.79
CA ILE A 5 -64.77 86.16 -10.89
C ILE A 5 -65.60 86.37 -12.17
N PRO A 6 -65.01 86.71 -13.33
CA PRO A 6 -65.79 86.97 -14.53
C PRO A 6 -66.40 85.67 -15.05
N THR A 7 -67.72 85.53 -14.90
CA THR A 7 -68.54 84.70 -15.77
C THR A 7 -68.61 85.35 -17.16
N SER A 8 -67.61 85.11 -18.03
CA SER A 8 -67.78 85.08 -19.50
C SER A 8 -66.45 85.00 -20.27
N ASN A 9 -65.82 83.83 -20.33
CA ASN A 9 -65.24 83.41 -21.62
C ASN A 9 -66.37 82.79 -22.45
N ALA A 10 -67.33 83.61 -22.87
CA ALA A 10 -68.49 83.16 -23.64
C ALA A 10 -68.04 82.43 -24.91
N GLU A 11 -66.95 82.88 -25.56
CA GLU A 11 -66.34 82.22 -26.73
C GLU A 11 -65.75 80.83 -26.48
N PHE A 12 -65.31 80.51 -25.25
CA PHE A 12 -64.81 79.15 -24.95
C PHE A 12 -65.96 78.17 -24.72
N LEU A 13 -67.06 78.67 -24.15
CA LEU A 13 -68.27 77.91 -23.81
C LEU A 13 -69.33 77.91 -24.93
N GLU A 14 -69.15 78.71 -25.98
CA GLU A 14 -70.09 78.79 -27.10
C GLU A 14 -70.20 77.44 -27.82
N GLY A 15 -71.43 76.92 -27.93
CA GLY A 15 -71.71 75.62 -28.53
C GLY A 15 -71.31 74.40 -27.68
N ARG A 16 -70.88 74.60 -26.42
CA ARG A 16 -70.50 73.50 -25.50
C ARG A 16 -71.70 72.84 -24.85
N SER A 17 -71.57 71.55 -24.55
CA SER A 17 -72.59 70.75 -23.88
C SER A 17 -72.77 71.14 -22.40
N PRO A 18 -73.94 70.84 -21.77
CA PRO A 18 -74.16 71.13 -20.34
C PRO A 18 -73.10 70.50 -19.43
N GLN A 19 -72.60 69.31 -19.75
CA GLN A 19 -71.55 68.67 -18.97
C GLN A 19 -70.18 69.35 -19.10
N GLU A 20 -69.82 69.88 -20.28
CA GLU A 20 -68.57 70.62 -20.47
C GLU A 20 -68.59 71.96 -19.73
N CYS A 21 -69.72 72.66 -19.78
CA CYS A 21 -69.92 73.87 -18.97
C CYS A 21 -69.79 73.59 -17.46
N TRP A 22 -70.31 72.45 -16.99
CA TRP A 22 -70.14 72.02 -15.60
C TRP A 22 -68.68 71.71 -15.26
N VAL A 23 -67.95 70.99 -16.12
CA VAL A 23 -66.52 70.72 -15.92
C VAL A 23 -65.73 72.03 -15.83
N TRP A 24 -66.02 72.98 -16.72
CA TRP A 24 -65.38 74.30 -16.70
C TRP A 24 -65.66 75.06 -15.39
N ASP A 25 -66.90 75.05 -14.89
CA ASP A 25 -67.25 75.63 -13.60
C ASP A 25 -66.46 75.01 -12.45
N GLN A 26 -66.35 73.68 -12.40
CA GLN A 26 -65.57 72.99 -11.37
C GLN A 26 -64.10 73.42 -11.39
N ILE A 27 -63.50 73.47 -12.59
CA ILE A 27 -62.10 73.86 -12.77
C ILE A 27 -61.86 75.32 -12.35
N CYS A 28 -62.74 76.25 -12.74
CA CYS A 28 -62.62 77.66 -12.35
C CYS A 28 -62.66 77.87 -10.82
N HIS A 29 -63.39 77.01 -10.10
CA HIS A 29 -63.43 77.01 -8.63
C HIS A 29 -62.31 76.19 -7.98
N GLY A 30 -61.38 75.64 -8.78
CA GLY A 30 -60.32 74.76 -8.29
C GLY A 30 -60.82 73.44 -7.70
N ARG A 31 -62.05 73.01 -8.03
CA ARG A 31 -62.64 71.73 -7.58
C ARG A 31 -62.30 70.59 -8.57
N ILE A 32 -62.47 69.35 -8.12
CA ILE A 32 -62.35 68.18 -9.01
C ILE A 32 -63.67 68.00 -9.76
N ALA A 33 -63.61 67.92 -11.08
CA ALA A 33 -64.76 67.58 -11.91
C ALA A 33 -64.99 66.05 -11.88
N ASP A 34 -65.62 65.56 -10.80
CA ASP A 34 -65.92 64.13 -10.60
C ASP A 34 -67.32 63.76 -11.10
N PHE A 35 -67.39 63.14 -12.28
CA PHE A 35 -68.65 62.67 -12.86
C PHE A 35 -69.36 61.58 -12.05
N ASN A 36 -68.69 60.94 -11.09
CA ASN A 36 -69.36 60.01 -10.16
C ASN A 36 -70.12 60.72 -9.03
N GLN A 37 -69.95 62.03 -8.87
CA GLN A 37 -70.69 62.85 -7.89
C GLN A 37 -71.78 63.71 -8.56
N LYS A 38 -71.88 63.70 -9.89
CA LYS A 38 -72.89 64.45 -10.65
C LYS A 38 -74.19 63.64 -10.76
N GLU A 39 -75.31 64.21 -10.30
CA GLU A 39 -76.61 63.51 -10.15
C GLU A 39 -77.11 62.86 -11.46
N ASP A 40 -76.92 63.53 -12.59
CA ASP A 40 -77.38 63.15 -13.93
C ASP A 40 -76.46 62.14 -14.66
N CYS A 41 -75.44 61.62 -13.97
CA CYS A 41 -74.47 60.66 -14.52
C CYS A 41 -74.68 59.19 -14.09
N GLY A 42 -75.76 58.91 -13.35
CA GLY A 42 -76.19 57.55 -13.01
C GLY A 42 -75.38 56.90 -11.88
N GLU A 43 -75.21 55.57 -11.96
CA GLU A 43 -74.40 54.83 -10.99
C GLU A 43 -72.93 55.27 -11.02
N LYS A 44 -72.19 55.01 -9.94
CA LYS A 44 -70.75 55.22 -9.90
C LYS A 44 -70.07 54.23 -10.86
N LEU A 45 -69.20 54.74 -11.74
CA LEU A 45 -68.51 53.95 -12.75
C LEU A 45 -67.00 54.01 -12.57
N TRP A 46 -66.36 52.90 -12.94
CA TRP A 46 -64.92 52.74 -13.03
C TRP A 46 -64.56 52.49 -14.49
N SER A 47 -63.45 53.06 -14.95
CA SER A 47 -62.99 53.10 -16.34
C SER A 47 -63.02 51.72 -17.04
N LYS A 48 -62.62 50.67 -16.31
CA LYS A 48 -62.55 49.27 -16.76
C LYS A 48 -63.92 48.60 -16.93
N LYS A 49 -65.02 49.20 -16.46
CA LYS A 49 -66.38 48.68 -16.66
C LYS A 49 -66.83 48.98 -18.08
N ASN A 50 -67.16 47.94 -18.84
CA ASN A 50 -67.48 48.03 -20.27
C ASN A 50 -68.92 48.46 -20.58
N THR A 51 -69.78 48.63 -19.56
CA THR A 51 -71.21 48.96 -19.72
C THR A 51 -71.63 50.03 -18.71
N GLY A 52 -72.72 50.76 -19.01
CA GLY A 52 -73.31 51.76 -18.10
C GLY A 52 -72.87 53.21 -18.35
N TRP A 53 -71.89 53.47 -19.23
CA TRP A 53 -71.46 54.82 -19.62
C TRP A 53 -72.56 55.56 -20.38
N ARG A 54 -72.91 56.77 -19.91
CA ARG A 54 -73.96 57.64 -20.47
C ARG A 54 -73.37 58.83 -21.22
N GLU A 55 -74.11 59.39 -22.18
CA GLU A 55 -73.72 60.61 -22.91
C GLU A 55 -73.47 61.81 -21.99
N SER A 56 -74.08 61.86 -20.79
CA SER A 56 -73.86 62.94 -19.80
C SER A 56 -72.44 63.01 -19.23
N ARG A 57 -71.57 62.03 -19.54
CA ARG A 57 -70.14 61.99 -19.18
C ARG A 57 -69.22 62.37 -20.34
N VAL A 58 -69.78 62.60 -21.53
CA VAL A 58 -68.99 62.76 -22.75
C VAL A 58 -68.41 64.17 -22.83
N LEU A 59 -67.09 64.24 -22.98
CA LEU A 59 -66.35 65.47 -23.29
C LEU A 59 -65.86 65.42 -24.74
N SER A 60 -66.11 66.47 -25.51
CA SER A 60 -65.66 66.58 -26.90
C SER A 60 -64.14 66.81 -26.99
N LYS A 61 -63.52 66.36 -28.09
CA LYS A 61 -62.10 66.63 -28.36
C LYS A 61 -61.77 68.12 -28.33
N ASP A 62 -62.65 68.96 -28.91
CA ASP A 62 -62.40 70.39 -29.06
C ASP A 62 -62.45 71.10 -27.71
N PHE A 63 -63.22 70.57 -26.74
CA PHE A 63 -63.26 71.07 -25.38
C PHE A 63 -61.96 70.72 -24.65
N ILE A 64 -61.51 69.47 -24.70
CA ILE A 64 -60.28 69.02 -24.02
C ILE A 64 -59.05 69.71 -24.63
N VAL A 65 -58.92 69.75 -25.96
CA VAL A 65 -57.82 70.44 -26.64
C VAL A 65 -57.82 71.92 -26.28
N GLY A 66 -58.99 72.57 -26.31
CA GLY A 66 -59.11 73.97 -25.92
C GLY A 66 -58.74 74.22 -24.45
N LEU A 67 -59.14 73.33 -23.54
CA LEU A 67 -58.83 73.38 -22.12
C LEU A 67 -57.31 73.33 -21.84
N LEU A 68 -56.56 72.61 -22.69
CA LEU A 68 -55.12 72.39 -22.55
C LEU A 68 -54.26 73.41 -23.30
N THR A 69 -54.78 74.04 -24.36
CA THR A 69 -53.97 74.85 -25.31
C THR A 69 -54.33 76.32 -25.35
N ARG A 70 -55.56 76.73 -24.99
CA ARG A 70 -55.98 78.13 -25.10
C ARG A 70 -55.37 78.98 -23.99
N VAL A 71 -54.78 80.11 -24.40
CA VAL A 71 -54.13 81.06 -23.49
C VAL A 71 -55.15 81.66 -22.53
N GLU A 72 -56.37 81.91 -22.99
CA GLU A 72 -57.48 82.49 -22.20
C GLU A 72 -57.96 81.55 -21.09
N VAL A 73 -57.77 80.24 -21.28
CA VAL A 73 -58.07 79.21 -20.28
C VAL A 73 -56.92 79.05 -19.28
N SER A 74 -55.68 79.19 -19.77
CA SER A 74 -54.46 78.94 -18.99
C SER A 74 -54.35 79.78 -17.70
N SER A 75 -54.87 81.00 -17.68
CA SER A 75 -54.83 81.88 -16.50
C SER A 75 -55.57 81.30 -15.28
N TYR A 76 -56.61 80.50 -15.49
CA TYR A 76 -57.39 79.87 -14.42
C TYR A 76 -56.80 78.53 -13.98
N THR A 77 -56.24 77.77 -14.92
CA THR A 77 -55.68 76.43 -14.67
C THR A 77 -54.30 76.47 -14.02
N LEU A 78 -53.56 77.58 -14.14
CA LEU A 78 -52.24 77.77 -13.51
C LEU A 78 -52.24 77.60 -11.98
N ARG A 79 -53.36 77.89 -11.28
CA ARG A 79 -53.40 77.91 -9.81
C ARG A 79 -53.75 76.57 -9.17
N TYR A 80 -54.62 75.78 -9.81
CA TYR A 80 -55.18 74.54 -9.25
C TYR A 80 -55.02 73.31 -10.15
N GLY A 81 -54.52 73.49 -11.37
CA GLY A 81 -54.45 72.44 -12.38
C GLY A 81 -55.81 72.06 -12.95
N ILE A 82 -55.80 71.04 -13.81
CA ILE A 82 -57.02 70.42 -14.36
C ILE A 82 -57.21 69.07 -13.68
N ARG A 83 -58.36 68.86 -13.05
CA ARG A 83 -58.69 67.60 -12.37
C ARG A 83 -60.06 67.10 -12.80
N ILE A 84 -60.06 66.11 -13.68
CA ILE A 84 -61.26 65.49 -14.25
C ILE A 84 -61.27 64.01 -13.86
N GLN A 85 -62.42 63.53 -13.42
CA GLN A 85 -62.60 62.15 -12.98
C GLN A 85 -63.86 61.51 -13.58
N ALA A 86 -63.74 60.25 -14.00
CA ALA A 86 -64.84 59.44 -14.55
C ALA A 86 -65.54 60.04 -15.78
N ALA A 87 -64.78 60.77 -16.60
CA ALA A 87 -65.21 61.32 -17.89
C ALA A 87 -65.08 60.28 -19.01
N TRP A 88 -65.86 60.46 -20.08
CA TRP A 88 -65.83 59.63 -21.28
C TRP A 88 -65.43 60.46 -22.50
N VAL A 89 -64.41 60.02 -23.24
CA VAL A 89 -63.89 60.70 -24.42
C VAL A 89 -63.92 59.72 -25.58
N LYS A 90 -64.68 60.04 -26.62
CA LYS A 90 -64.92 59.14 -27.76
C LYS A 90 -64.04 59.42 -28.97
N ASP A 91 -63.54 60.64 -29.09
CA ASP A 91 -62.71 61.10 -30.20
C ASP A 91 -61.22 60.99 -29.88
N PRO A 92 -60.33 60.86 -30.90
CA PRO A 92 -58.89 60.87 -30.68
C PRO A 92 -58.39 62.24 -30.19
N LEU A 93 -57.37 62.24 -29.33
CA LEU A 93 -56.73 63.44 -28.80
C LEU A 93 -55.30 63.55 -29.32
N GLN A 94 -55.08 64.44 -30.28
CA GLN A 94 -53.77 64.75 -30.85
C GLN A 94 -53.17 65.97 -30.13
N LEU A 95 -52.25 65.72 -29.20
CA LEU A 95 -51.66 66.69 -28.27
C LEU A 95 -50.12 66.67 -28.36
N GLU A 96 -49.60 66.45 -29.56
CA GLU A 96 -48.16 66.48 -29.82
C GLU A 96 -47.58 67.86 -29.49
N PHE A 97 -46.35 67.89 -28.97
CA PHE A 97 -45.64 69.12 -28.60
C PHE A 97 -46.36 69.99 -27.54
N LEU A 98 -47.35 69.44 -26.83
CA LEU A 98 -48.08 70.16 -25.78
C LEU A 98 -47.12 70.63 -24.67
N ASN A 99 -47.19 71.91 -24.31
CA ASN A 99 -46.46 72.48 -23.19
C ASN A 99 -47.42 72.79 -22.02
N LEU A 100 -47.41 71.95 -21.00
CA LEU A 100 -48.38 71.92 -19.91
C LEU A 100 -47.79 72.53 -18.63
N ASN A 101 -48.07 73.82 -18.40
CA ASN A 101 -47.52 74.58 -17.27
C ASN A 101 -48.36 74.47 -15.97
N PHE A 102 -49.17 73.42 -15.81
CA PHE A 102 -49.98 73.18 -14.62
C PHE A 102 -50.22 71.67 -14.42
N PRO A 103 -50.58 71.20 -13.21
CA PRO A 103 -50.89 69.78 -12.98
C PRO A 103 -52.09 69.31 -13.80
N LEU A 104 -52.03 68.09 -14.32
CA LEU A 104 -53.12 67.46 -15.09
C LEU A 104 -53.51 66.13 -14.46
N THR A 105 -54.80 65.96 -14.17
CA THR A 105 -55.39 64.72 -13.67
C THR A 105 -56.57 64.30 -14.53
N PHE A 106 -56.43 63.14 -15.16
CA PHE A 106 -57.51 62.34 -15.73
C PHE A 106 -57.60 61.04 -14.94
N PHE A 107 -58.31 61.07 -13.83
CA PHE A 107 -58.43 59.92 -12.94
C PHE A 107 -59.65 59.07 -13.31
N ASN A 108 -59.48 57.76 -13.48
CA ASN A 108 -60.60 56.86 -13.75
C ASN A 108 -61.44 57.27 -14.99
N CYS A 109 -60.82 57.93 -15.97
CA CYS A 109 -61.46 58.36 -17.21
C CYS A 109 -61.44 57.25 -18.27
N ARG A 110 -62.31 57.34 -19.28
CA ARG A 110 -62.42 56.38 -20.38
C ARG A 110 -62.19 57.07 -21.72
N PHE A 111 -61.17 56.64 -22.45
CA PHE A 111 -60.82 57.12 -23.78
C PHE A 111 -60.99 55.99 -24.80
N GLU A 112 -61.88 56.14 -25.77
CA GLU A 112 -62.15 55.08 -26.77
C GLU A 112 -61.13 55.04 -27.91
N LYS A 113 -60.45 56.16 -28.15
CA LYS A 113 -59.53 56.38 -29.27
C LYS A 113 -58.14 56.81 -28.79
N GLU A 114 -57.18 56.81 -29.71
CA GLU A 114 -55.79 57.15 -29.43
C GLU A 114 -55.63 58.52 -28.74
N ILE A 115 -54.69 58.57 -27.80
CA ILE A 115 -54.18 59.80 -27.22
C ILE A 115 -52.68 59.92 -27.50
N ASN A 116 -52.31 61.03 -28.11
CA ASN A 116 -50.94 61.29 -28.53
C ASN A 116 -50.39 62.54 -27.83
N PHE A 117 -49.60 62.30 -26.78
CA PHE A 117 -48.79 63.29 -26.04
C PHE A 117 -47.33 63.29 -26.50
N THR A 118 -47.01 62.84 -27.71
CA THR A 118 -45.62 62.77 -28.18
C THR A 118 -44.93 64.14 -28.10
N ARG A 119 -43.72 64.18 -27.54
CA ARG A 119 -42.92 65.41 -27.33
C ARG A 119 -43.59 66.44 -26.40
N MET A 120 -44.48 66.00 -25.52
CA MET A 120 -45.07 66.86 -24.49
C MET A 120 -44.00 67.32 -23.48
N ASN A 121 -44.15 68.55 -22.97
CA ASN A 121 -43.37 69.07 -21.85
C ASN A 121 -44.33 69.41 -20.70
N ALA A 122 -44.17 68.76 -19.56
CA ALA A 122 -45.03 68.90 -18.40
C ALA A 122 -44.19 69.03 -17.13
N PRO A 123 -43.82 70.26 -16.70
CA PRO A 123 -43.06 70.46 -15.46
C PRO A 123 -43.75 69.96 -14.18
N PHE A 124 -45.09 69.82 -14.19
CA PHE A 124 -45.89 69.39 -13.05
C PHE A 124 -46.42 67.95 -13.22
N ASP A 125 -47.13 67.47 -12.20
CA ASP A 125 -47.66 66.11 -12.14
C ASP A 125 -48.68 65.83 -13.24
N VAL A 126 -48.54 64.66 -13.85
CA VAL A 126 -49.54 64.11 -14.77
C VAL A 126 -50.04 62.80 -14.21
N ASN A 127 -51.32 62.77 -13.87
CA ASN A 127 -52.01 61.63 -13.28
C ASN A 127 -53.08 61.13 -14.24
N LEU A 128 -52.87 59.95 -14.83
CA LEU A 128 -53.85 59.23 -15.64
C LEU A 128 -54.33 57.95 -14.94
N ALA A 129 -54.12 57.84 -13.63
CA ALA A 129 -54.34 56.62 -12.87
C ALA A 129 -55.79 56.11 -13.00
N HIS A 130 -55.89 54.79 -12.99
CA HIS A 130 -57.10 54.00 -13.16
C HIS A 130 -57.88 54.33 -14.43
N SER A 131 -57.31 54.99 -15.44
CA SER A 131 -58.01 55.29 -16.69
C SER A 131 -57.95 54.14 -17.69
N PHE A 132 -58.92 54.11 -18.61
CA PHE A 132 -59.02 53.15 -19.70
C PHE A 132 -58.70 53.83 -21.04
N PHE A 133 -57.85 53.20 -21.84
CA PHE A 133 -57.46 53.62 -23.19
C PHE A 133 -57.76 52.47 -24.16
N GLY A 134 -58.72 52.70 -25.06
CA GLY A 134 -59.21 51.74 -26.05
C GLY A 134 -58.30 51.56 -27.28
N GLU A 135 -57.33 52.44 -27.47
CA GLU A 135 -56.30 52.37 -28.52
C GLU A 135 -54.93 52.79 -27.92
N ASN A 136 -54.03 53.37 -28.71
CA ASN A 136 -52.68 53.73 -28.27
C ASN A 136 -52.67 54.90 -27.27
N LEU A 137 -51.73 54.85 -26.33
CA LEU A 137 -51.33 55.98 -25.50
C LEU A 137 -49.86 56.30 -25.78
N SER A 138 -49.59 57.40 -26.47
CA SER A 138 -48.26 57.79 -26.90
C SER A 138 -47.73 58.96 -26.07
N LEU A 139 -46.64 58.74 -25.34
CA LEU A 139 -45.92 59.70 -24.50
C LEU A 139 -44.45 59.83 -24.95
N SER A 140 -44.08 59.26 -26.09
CA SER A 140 -42.70 59.20 -26.58
C SER A 140 -42.05 60.59 -26.70
N HIS A 141 -40.76 60.69 -26.42
CA HIS A 141 -39.96 61.93 -26.45
C HIS A 141 -40.44 63.05 -25.50
N SER A 142 -41.35 62.75 -24.58
CA SER A 142 -41.89 63.75 -23.66
C SER A 142 -40.99 63.97 -22.44
N LYS A 143 -41.18 65.10 -21.76
CA LYS A 143 -40.47 65.48 -20.54
C LYS A 143 -41.45 65.78 -19.43
N PHE A 144 -41.32 65.07 -18.31
CA PHE A 144 -42.10 65.27 -17.09
C PHE A 144 -41.18 65.74 -15.96
N GLY A 145 -41.47 66.92 -15.40
CA GLY A 145 -40.64 67.55 -14.36
C GLY A 145 -40.83 66.96 -12.96
N ASN A 146 -41.90 66.20 -12.75
CA ASN A 146 -42.18 65.53 -11.47
C ASN A 146 -42.54 64.06 -11.70
N TYR A 147 -43.69 63.57 -11.20
CA TYR A 147 -44.10 62.17 -11.38
C TYR A 147 -45.15 61.98 -12.48
N LEU A 148 -45.14 60.77 -13.07
CA LEU A 148 -46.14 60.29 -14.02
C LEU A 148 -46.89 59.12 -13.37
N ASP A 149 -48.17 59.33 -13.04
CA ASP A 149 -49.01 58.32 -12.37
C ASP A 149 -49.95 57.66 -13.39
N LEU A 150 -49.70 56.38 -13.63
CA LEU A 150 -50.40 55.47 -14.53
C LEU A 150 -50.84 54.19 -13.78
N ARG A 151 -50.98 54.25 -12.45
CA ARG A 151 -51.41 53.08 -11.68
C ARG A 151 -52.78 52.58 -12.12
N GLY A 152 -52.96 51.26 -12.20
CA GLY A 152 -54.25 50.64 -12.51
C GLY A 152 -54.83 50.97 -13.89
N VAL A 153 -54.05 51.56 -14.81
CA VAL A 153 -54.52 51.87 -16.16
C VAL A 153 -54.81 50.60 -16.96
N LYS A 154 -55.65 50.71 -17.97
CA LYS A 154 -55.84 49.67 -18.99
C LYS A 154 -55.59 50.24 -20.37
N VAL A 155 -54.61 49.72 -21.09
CA VAL A 155 -54.28 50.10 -22.47
C VAL A 155 -54.44 48.86 -23.35
N THR A 156 -55.41 48.87 -24.26
CA THR A 156 -55.75 47.71 -25.09
C THR A 156 -54.83 47.54 -26.30
N GLU A 157 -54.16 48.61 -26.75
CA GLU A 157 -53.15 48.58 -27.81
C GLU A 157 -51.75 48.90 -27.25
N ASN A 158 -51.06 49.93 -27.76
CA ASN A 158 -49.67 50.21 -27.38
C ASN A 158 -49.56 51.37 -26.39
N LEU A 159 -48.78 51.16 -25.34
CA LEU A 159 -48.26 52.22 -24.47
C LEU A 159 -46.85 52.62 -24.96
N GLN A 160 -46.74 53.72 -25.70
CA GLN A 160 -45.48 54.15 -26.29
C GLN A 160 -44.82 55.26 -25.47
N MET A 161 -43.71 54.95 -24.82
CA MET A 161 -42.92 55.86 -23.98
C MET A 161 -41.44 55.84 -24.37
N ASN A 162 -41.11 55.75 -25.66
CA ASN A 162 -39.70 55.72 -26.10
C ASN A 162 -39.04 57.08 -25.90
N ASN A 163 -37.79 57.09 -25.43
CA ASN A 163 -37.01 58.30 -25.13
C ASN A 163 -37.74 59.31 -24.22
N LEU A 164 -38.59 58.79 -23.33
CA LEU A 164 -39.29 59.56 -22.31
C LEU A 164 -38.29 60.04 -21.25
N GLN A 165 -38.45 61.26 -20.74
CA GLN A 165 -37.68 61.76 -19.60
C GLN A 165 -38.63 62.11 -18.46
N VAL A 166 -38.49 61.44 -17.31
CA VAL A 166 -39.22 61.74 -16.08
C VAL A 166 -38.22 62.06 -14.99
N HIS A 167 -38.35 63.23 -14.36
CA HIS A 167 -37.37 63.68 -13.35
C HIS A 167 -37.52 62.93 -12.01
N GLN A 168 -38.75 62.55 -11.63
CA GLN A 168 -39.02 61.76 -10.42
C GLN A 168 -39.52 60.36 -10.81
N ASN A 169 -40.69 59.95 -10.33
CA ASN A 169 -41.15 58.56 -10.39
C ASN A 169 -42.15 58.33 -11.53
N ILE A 170 -42.13 57.12 -12.08
CA ILE A 170 -43.23 56.58 -12.89
C ILE A 170 -43.92 55.51 -12.06
N TYR A 171 -45.22 55.65 -11.84
CA TYR A 171 -46.03 54.64 -11.16
C TYR A 171 -46.96 53.98 -12.17
N LEU A 172 -46.80 52.70 -12.41
CA LEU A 172 -47.60 51.92 -13.34
C LEU A 172 -48.22 50.67 -12.70
N GLY A 173 -47.98 50.43 -11.42
CA GLY A 173 -48.46 49.26 -10.69
C GLY A 173 -49.98 49.20 -10.45
N ASP A 174 -50.39 48.51 -9.39
CA ASP A 174 -51.79 48.37 -8.96
C ASP A 174 -52.71 47.72 -10.03
N LYS A 175 -52.27 46.56 -10.55
CA LYS A 175 -53.03 45.77 -11.54
C LYS A 175 -53.34 46.53 -12.82
N ALA A 176 -52.39 47.34 -13.30
CA ALA A 176 -52.49 47.87 -14.65
C ALA A 176 -52.46 46.71 -15.67
N GLU A 177 -53.21 46.86 -16.76
CA GLU A 177 -53.35 45.87 -17.83
C GLU A 177 -52.90 46.50 -19.14
N LEU A 178 -51.82 45.98 -19.72
CA LEU A 178 -51.25 46.48 -20.97
C LEU A 178 -51.20 45.34 -21.99
N LYS A 179 -51.40 45.66 -23.25
CA LYS A 179 -51.01 44.74 -24.34
C LYS A 179 -49.53 44.89 -24.60
N ASP A 180 -49.08 45.96 -25.25
CA ASP A 180 -47.66 46.22 -25.49
C ASP A 180 -47.21 47.52 -24.80
N ALA A 181 -45.98 47.55 -24.29
CA ALA A 181 -45.42 48.73 -23.64
C ALA A 181 -43.95 48.94 -24.02
N CYS A 182 -43.59 50.15 -24.44
CA CYS A 182 -42.24 50.46 -24.94
C CYS A 182 -41.64 51.67 -24.21
N PHE A 183 -40.48 51.51 -23.60
CA PHE A 183 -39.73 52.50 -22.83
C PHE A 183 -38.29 52.64 -23.33
N ASN A 184 -38.03 52.30 -24.60
CA ASN A 184 -36.66 52.21 -25.10
C ASN A 184 -35.94 53.57 -25.01
N GLY A 185 -34.74 53.57 -24.46
CA GLY A 185 -33.91 54.78 -24.27
C GLY A 185 -34.46 55.80 -23.27
N SER A 186 -35.49 55.45 -22.51
CA SER A 186 -36.13 56.36 -21.56
C SER A 186 -35.30 56.54 -20.28
N LYS A 187 -35.47 57.69 -19.62
CA LYS A 187 -34.75 58.07 -18.41
C LYS A 187 -35.72 58.43 -17.30
N VAL A 188 -35.57 57.79 -16.15
CA VAL A 188 -36.37 58.00 -14.94
C VAL A 188 -35.42 58.40 -13.82
N GLY A 189 -35.50 59.65 -13.36
CA GLY A 189 -34.65 60.19 -12.28
C GLY A 189 -35.03 59.69 -10.88
N GLY A 190 -36.20 59.06 -10.73
CA GLY A 190 -36.65 58.37 -9.53
C GLY A 190 -36.84 56.87 -9.78
N GLN A 191 -37.90 56.30 -9.20
CA GLN A 191 -38.25 54.88 -9.35
C GLN A 191 -39.22 54.65 -10.52
N LEU A 192 -39.15 53.47 -11.11
CA LEU A 192 -40.17 52.97 -12.04
C LEU A 192 -40.86 51.77 -11.38
N ASP A 193 -42.12 51.96 -10.99
CA ASP A 193 -42.93 50.96 -10.31
C ASP A 193 -43.91 50.28 -11.26
N LEU A 194 -43.64 49.03 -11.61
CA LEU A 194 -44.44 48.13 -12.43
C LEU A 194 -45.00 46.96 -11.59
N THR A 195 -45.10 47.12 -10.27
CA THR A 195 -45.53 46.07 -9.34
C THR A 195 -46.96 45.63 -9.64
N GLY A 196 -47.15 44.32 -9.79
CA GLY A 196 -48.45 43.71 -10.06
C GLY A 196 -49.07 44.07 -11.41
N VAL A 197 -48.28 44.59 -12.36
CA VAL A 197 -48.73 44.86 -13.73
C VAL A 197 -48.94 43.56 -14.49
N LYS A 198 -49.92 43.54 -15.40
CA LYS A 198 -50.11 42.47 -16.39
C LYS A 198 -49.85 43.00 -17.79
N VAL A 199 -48.84 42.47 -18.48
CA VAL A 199 -48.51 42.78 -19.88
C VAL A 199 -48.71 41.53 -20.74
N THR A 200 -49.71 41.53 -21.62
CA THR A 200 -50.05 40.36 -22.46
C THR A 200 -49.25 40.28 -23.76
N GLY A 201 -48.54 41.34 -24.13
CA GLY A 201 -47.58 41.44 -25.23
C GLY A 201 -46.16 41.69 -24.73
N VAL A 202 -45.37 42.46 -25.47
CA VAL A 202 -43.93 42.66 -25.16
C VAL A 202 -43.73 43.96 -24.37
N LEU A 203 -43.01 43.86 -23.25
CA LEU A 203 -42.48 45.00 -22.51
C LEU A 203 -41.03 45.29 -22.95
N LYS A 204 -40.85 46.33 -23.76
CA LYS A 204 -39.54 46.73 -24.28
C LYS A 204 -38.95 47.85 -23.43
N LEU A 205 -37.80 47.61 -22.81
CA LEU A 205 -37.07 48.50 -21.90
C LEU A 205 -35.60 48.62 -22.35
N LEU A 206 -35.32 48.46 -23.64
CA LEU A 206 -33.97 48.48 -24.21
C LEU A 206 -33.28 49.82 -23.90
N GLY A 207 -32.13 49.76 -23.23
CA GLY A 207 -31.37 50.96 -22.87
C GLY A 207 -32.06 51.92 -21.89
N LEU A 208 -33.08 51.45 -21.16
CA LEU A 208 -33.75 52.21 -20.09
C LEU A 208 -32.73 52.64 -19.02
N GLN A 209 -32.87 53.85 -18.49
CA GLN A 209 -32.08 54.36 -17.37
C GLN A 209 -32.99 54.70 -16.19
N VAL A 210 -32.78 54.08 -15.03
CA VAL A 210 -33.50 54.34 -13.78
C VAL A 210 -32.50 54.68 -12.69
N GLU A 211 -32.60 55.88 -12.11
CA GLU A 211 -31.64 56.37 -11.10
C GLU A 211 -31.90 55.83 -9.68
N LYS A 212 -33.07 55.24 -9.43
CA LYS A 212 -33.39 54.49 -8.19
C LYS A 212 -33.77 53.05 -8.54
N ASP A 213 -34.94 52.60 -8.09
CA ASP A 213 -35.38 51.22 -8.17
C ASP A 213 -36.34 50.97 -9.33
N LEU A 214 -36.26 49.77 -9.89
CA LEU A 214 -37.20 49.23 -10.86
C LEU A 214 -37.93 48.05 -10.21
N GLY A 215 -39.18 48.29 -9.79
CA GLY A 215 -40.02 47.30 -9.12
C GLY A 215 -40.96 46.62 -10.12
N MET A 216 -41.01 45.29 -10.12
CA MET A 216 -41.89 44.48 -10.95
C MET A 216 -42.42 43.27 -10.16
N ASP A 217 -42.49 43.38 -8.84
CA ASP A 217 -42.89 42.28 -7.97
C ASP A 217 -44.34 41.85 -8.26
N GLY A 218 -44.59 40.54 -8.27
CA GLY A 218 -45.91 39.95 -8.54
C GLY A 218 -46.50 40.29 -9.91
N ALA A 219 -45.70 40.80 -10.85
CA ALA A 219 -46.16 41.15 -12.18
C ALA A 219 -46.21 39.92 -13.11
N GLU A 220 -47.12 39.96 -14.09
CA GLU A 220 -47.30 38.93 -15.11
C GLU A 220 -46.92 39.50 -16.48
N PHE A 221 -45.93 38.92 -17.14
CA PHE A 221 -45.46 39.34 -18.45
C PHE A 221 -45.48 38.17 -19.45
N LEU A 222 -45.85 38.46 -20.69
CA LEU A 222 -45.56 37.55 -21.79
C LEU A 222 -44.05 37.55 -22.09
N GLU A 223 -43.44 38.71 -22.32
CA GLU A 223 -42.02 38.88 -22.65
C GLU A 223 -41.48 40.23 -22.17
N VAL A 224 -40.25 40.27 -21.66
CA VAL A 224 -39.59 41.48 -21.15
C VAL A 224 -38.19 41.59 -21.73
N ASP A 225 -37.84 42.75 -22.30
CA ASP A 225 -36.50 43.05 -22.81
C ASP A 225 -35.89 44.28 -22.12
N LEU A 226 -34.98 44.02 -21.20
CA LEU A 226 -34.16 44.95 -20.42
C LEU A 226 -32.70 45.02 -20.92
N THR A 227 -32.44 44.58 -22.15
CA THR A 227 -31.08 44.59 -22.72
C THR A 227 -30.49 46.01 -22.66
N ASP A 228 -29.21 46.10 -22.30
CA ASP A 228 -28.47 47.37 -22.14
C ASP A 228 -29.09 48.39 -21.14
N ALA A 229 -30.09 48.00 -20.34
CA ALA A 229 -30.68 48.88 -19.35
C ALA A 229 -29.69 49.13 -18.18
N LYS A 230 -29.87 50.28 -17.52
CA LYS A 230 -29.11 50.69 -16.36
C LYS A 230 -30.06 51.07 -15.22
N VAL A 231 -29.95 50.35 -14.11
CA VAL A 231 -30.70 50.62 -12.88
C VAL A 231 -29.67 50.92 -11.79
N THR A 232 -29.64 52.15 -11.27
CA THR A 232 -28.66 52.51 -10.23
C THR A 232 -28.99 51.83 -8.89
N GLY A 233 -30.28 51.62 -8.58
CA GLY A 233 -30.77 50.92 -7.38
C GLY A 233 -31.09 49.44 -7.60
N LEU A 234 -32.16 48.96 -6.95
CA LEU A 234 -32.66 47.59 -6.99
C LEU A 234 -33.49 47.31 -8.25
N LEU A 235 -33.32 46.15 -8.86
CA LEU A 235 -34.28 45.55 -9.79
C LEU A 235 -34.94 44.35 -9.13
N SER A 236 -36.25 44.40 -8.91
CA SER A 236 -37.00 43.36 -8.20
C SER A 236 -38.13 42.80 -9.07
N LEU A 237 -38.14 41.48 -9.24
CA LEU A 237 -39.15 40.67 -9.93
C LEU A 237 -39.62 39.52 -9.01
N LYS A 238 -39.77 39.80 -7.71
CA LYS A 238 -40.17 38.79 -6.72
C LYS A 238 -41.56 38.25 -7.01
N GLY A 239 -41.70 36.93 -7.04
CA GLY A 239 -42.98 36.28 -7.37
C GLY A 239 -43.56 36.68 -8.73
N ALA A 240 -42.76 37.26 -9.63
CA ALA A 240 -43.21 37.61 -10.97
C ALA A 240 -43.27 36.38 -11.88
N LYS A 241 -44.03 36.49 -12.96
CA LYS A 241 -44.16 35.44 -13.98
C LYS A 241 -43.82 35.97 -15.36
N VAL A 242 -42.88 35.33 -16.06
CA VAL A 242 -42.54 35.62 -17.46
C VAL A 242 -42.72 34.37 -18.32
N GLU A 243 -43.74 34.36 -19.18
CA GLU A 243 -44.13 33.18 -19.95
C GLU A 243 -43.19 32.87 -21.14
N ARG A 244 -42.46 33.87 -21.63
CA ARG A 244 -41.44 33.75 -22.68
C ARG A 244 -40.06 34.19 -22.17
N ALA A 245 -39.39 35.11 -22.86
CA ALA A 245 -38.04 35.52 -22.52
C ALA A 245 -38.04 36.70 -21.55
N LEU A 246 -37.17 36.62 -20.54
CA LEU A 246 -36.69 37.75 -19.76
C LEU A 246 -35.27 38.08 -20.21
N GLY A 247 -35.14 39.02 -21.14
CA GLY A 247 -33.87 39.47 -21.69
C GLY A 247 -33.24 40.54 -20.82
N MET A 248 -32.06 40.28 -20.26
CA MET A 248 -31.29 41.21 -19.42
C MET A 248 -29.80 41.21 -19.82
N ASN A 249 -29.53 41.02 -21.11
CA ASN A 249 -28.17 40.99 -21.64
C ASN A 249 -27.50 42.36 -21.47
N ARG A 250 -26.25 42.38 -20.98
CA ARG A 250 -25.46 43.60 -20.71
C ARG A 250 -26.12 44.60 -19.75
N ILE A 251 -27.15 44.18 -18.99
CA ILE A 251 -27.77 45.05 -17.99
C ILE A 251 -26.75 45.48 -16.92
N GLN A 252 -26.87 46.70 -16.42
CA GLN A 252 -26.07 47.21 -15.31
C GLN A 252 -26.97 47.58 -14.15
N ILE A 253 -26.82 46.88 -13.03
CA ILE A 253 -27.60 47.09 -11.81
C ILE A 253 -26.62 47.51 -10.72
N GLY A 254 -26.76 48.72 -10.20
CA GLY A 254 -25.92 49.22 -9.10
C GLY A 254 -26.27 48.58 -7.76
N GLY A 255 -27.54 48.25 -7.54
CA GLY A 255 -28.04 47.50 -6.38
C GLY A 255 -28.09 45.98 -6.61
N SER A 256 -29.09 45.34 -6.01
CA SER A 256 -29.37 43.91 -6.15
C SER A 256 -30.30 43.59 -7.31
N LEU A 257 -30.32 42.33 -7.73
CA LEU A 257 -31.31 41.77 -8.65
C LEU A 257 -32.05 40.62 -7.97
N TYR A 258 -33.36 40.78 -7.78
CA TYR A 258 -34.22 39.79 -7.14
C TYR A 258 -35.15 39.14 -8.17
N LEU A 259 -34.98 37.83 -8.35
CA LEU A 259 -35.78 36.93 -9.18
C LEU A 259 -36.29 35.75 -8.30
N ASP A 260 -36.43 35.97 -7.00
CA ASP A 260 -36.72 34.98 -5.97
C ASP A 260 -38.21 34.97 -5.57
N ASP A 261 -38.53 34.26 -4.48
CA ASP A 261 -39.87 34.19 -3.89
C ASP A 261 -40.95 33.61 -4.84
N GLU A 262 -40.73 32.35 -5.28
CA GLU A 262 -41.66 31.59 -6.15
C GLU A 262 -41.88 32.22 -7.54
N ALA A 263 -40.96 33.07 -7.99
CA ALA A 263 -40.98 33.61 -9.34
C ALA A 263 -40.83 32.49 -10.39
N GLU A 264 -41.58 32.62 -11.50
CA GLU A 264 -41.61 31.65 -12.60
C GLU A 264 -41.16 32.30 -13.91
N PHE A 265 -40.11 31.76 -14.51
CA PHE A 265 -39.59 32.23 -15.79
C PHE A 265 -39.52 31.07 -16.78
N LYS A 266 -39.77 31.34 -18.05
CA LYS A 266 -39.39 30.40 -19.11
C LYS A 266 -37.90 30.51 -19.41
N ASP A 267 -37.45 31.57 -20.07
CA ASP A 267 -36.02 31.78 -20.38
C ASP A 267 -35.50 33.06 -19.72
N VAL A 268 -34.28 33.04 -19.17
CA VAL A 268 -33.65 34.21 -18.52
C VAL A 268 -32.25 34.40 -19.07
N ASP A 269 -32.02 35.55 -19.72
CA ASP A 269 -30.74 35.88 -20.35
C ASP A 269 -30.04 37.02 -19.57
N LEU A 270 -28.94 36.70 -18.89
CA LEU A 270 -28.08 37.60 -18.10
C LEU A 270 -26.65 37.64 -18.65
N ILE A 271 -26.49 37.47 -19.96
CA ILE A 271 -25.16 37.39 -20.59
C ILE A 271 -24.44 38.72 -20.40
N THR A 272 -23.23 38.68 -19.82
CA THR A 272 -22.40 39.85 -19.50
C THR A 272 -23.08 40.91 -18.62
N ALA A 273 -24.13 40.53 -17.88
CA ALA A 273 -24.80 41.40 -16.92
C ALA A 273 -23.87 41.74 -15.74
N LYS A 274 -24.12 42.90 -15.11
CA LYS A 274 -23.39 43.37 -13.92
C LYS A 274 -24.37 43.71 -12.80
N VAL A 275 -24.15 43.14 -11.62
CA VAL A 275 -24.94 43.38 -10.41
C VAL A 275 -23.99 43.82 -9.29
N GLY A 276 -24.21 45.02 -8.75
CA GLY A 276 -23.34 45.65 -7.74
C GLY A 276 -23.50 45.07 -6.32
N HIS A 277 -24.62 44.41 -6.04
CA HIS A 277 -24.87 43.67 -4.79
C HIS A 277 -25.26 42.21 -5.10
N ASP A 278 -26.25 41.67 -4.40
CA ASP A 278 -26.66 40.26 -4.54
C ASP A 278 -27.53 40.03 -5.79
N LEU A 279 -27.39 38.84 -6.38
CA LEU A 279 -28.37 38.26 -7.30
C LEU A 279 -29.07 37.09 -6.61
N LYS A 280 -30.40 37.19 -6.40
CA LYS A 280 -31.19 36.16 -5.71
C LYS A 280 -32.19 35.51 -6.66
N LEU A 281 -32.15 34.19 -6.74
CA LEU A 281 -33.12 33.34 -7.45
C LEU A 281 -33.68 32.24 -6.53
N SER A 282 -33.59 32.43 -5.21
CA SER A 282 -33.99 31.42 -4.23
C SER A 282 -35.47 31.06 -4.38
N ARG A 283 -35.79 29.76 -4.35
CA ARG A 283 -37.15 29.21 -4.58
C ARG A 283 -37.81 29.65 -5.89
N SER A 284 -37.03 30.04 -6.90
CA SER A 284 -37.56 30.35 -8.24
C SER A 284 -37.61 29.12 -9.13
N LYS A 285 -38.34 29.21 -10.24
CA LYS A 285 -38.40 28.18 -11.28
C LYS A 285 -38.05 28.78 -12.64
N VAL A 286 -37.03 28.23 -13.30
CA VAL A 286 -36.72 28.55 -14.71
C VAL A 286 -36.93 27.30 -15.56
N HIS A 287 -38.00 27.30 -16.35
CA HIS A 287 -38.41 26.14 -17.14
C HIS A 287 -37.56 25.90 -18.40
N GLY A 288 -36.90 26.94 -18.90
CA GLY A 288 -35.97 26.93 -20.03
C GLY A 288 -34.53 27.16 -19.57
N GLU A 289 -33.75 27.88 -20.38
CA GLU A 289 -32.34 28.12 -20.06
C GLU A 289 -32.14 29.39 -19.22
N LEU A 290 -31.31 29.27 -18.17
CA LEU A 290 -30.77 30.40 -17.42
C LEU A 290 -29.34 30.70 -17.90
N LYS A 291 -29.18 31.72 -18.74
CA LYS A 291 -27.90 32.08 -19.36
C LYS A 291 -27.20 33.19 -18.59
N MET A 292 -26.14 32.85 -17.86
CA MET A 292 -25.33 33.77 -17.04
C MET A 292 -23.86 33.78 -17.49
N TYR A 293 -23.60 33.60 -18.79
CA TYR A 293 -22.26 33.64 -19.37
C TYR A 293 -21.58 34.99 -19.08
N GLN A 294 -20.39 34.96 -18.48
CA GLN A 294 -19.62 36.15 -18.09
C GLN A 294 -20.39 37.14 -17.18
N LEU A 295 -21.38 36.65 -16.43
CA LEU A 295 -22.05 37.42 -15.38
C LEU A 295 -21.06 37.93 -14.34
N GLN A 296 -21.28 39.16 -13.85
CA GLN A 296 -20.52 39.75 -12.74
C GLN A 296 -21.48 40.10 -11.60
N VAL A 297 -21.28 39.48 -10.44
CA VAL A 297 -21.97 39.78 -9.19
C VAL A 297 -20.90 40.15 -8.17
N GLU A 298 -20.94 41.37 -7.64
CA GLU A 298 -19.90 41.83 -6.69
C GLU A 298 -20.02 41.17 -5.31
N HIS A 299 -21.23 40.75 -4.92
CA HIS A 299 -21.51 40.05 -3.66
C HIS A 299 -22.02 38.63 -3.95
N ASP A 300 -23.19 38.25 -3.44
CA ASP A 300 -23.65 36.86 -3.40
C ASP A 300 -24.57 36.51 -4.58
N LEU A 301 -24.42 35.28 -5.09
CA LEU A 301 -25.37 34.67 -6.02
C LEU A 301 -26.09 33.53 -5.29
N VAL A 302 -27.36 33.74 -4.96
CA VAL A 302 -28.12 32.83 -4.09
C VAL A 302 -29.28 32.17 -4.85
N MET A 303 -29.17 30.86 -5.06
CA MET A 303 -30.12 30.04 -5.81
C MET A 303 -30.66 28.87 -4.97
N ASP A 304 -30.75 29.06 -3.64
CA ASP A 304 -31.19 28.03 -2.71
C ASP A 304 -32.63 27.58 -2.99
N GLY A 305 -32.85 26.25 -3.01
CA GLY A 305 -34.15 25.63 -3.25
C GLY A 305 -34.77 25.93 -4.62
N ALA A 306 -34.01 26.46 -5.58
CA ALA A 306 -34.51 26.78 -6.91
C ALA A 306 -34.54 25.54 -7.83
N GLU A 307 -35.45 25.54 -8.81
CA GLU A 307 -35.54 24.50 -9.84
C GLU A 307 -35.22 25.09 -11.22
N PHE A 308 -34.21 24.53 -11.88
CA PHE A 308 -33.76 24.96 -13.21
C PHE A 308 -33.77 23.80 -14.20
N SER A 309 -34.16 24.08 -15.44
CA SER A 309 -33.96 23.13 -16.54
C SER A 309 -32.50 23.07 -16.98
N ALA A 310 -31.84 24.20 -17.21
CA ALA A 310 -30.40 24.25 -17.49
C ALA A 310 -29.80 25.60 -17.06
N VAL A 311 -28.53 25.61 -16.66
CA VAL A 311 -27.84 26.80 -16.14
C VAL A 311 -26.45 26.91 -16.75
N ASN A 312 -26.13 28.09 -17.29
CA ASN A 312 -24.79 28.39 -17.81
C ASN A 312 -24.16 29.58 -17.05
N LEU A 313 -23.17 29.30 -16.21
CA LEU A 313 -22.37 30.25 -15.43
C LEU A 313 -20.91 30.31 -15.94
N ASP A 314 -20.66 29.92 -17.18
CA ASP A 314 -19.30 29.88 -17.72
C ASP A 314 -18.65 31.27 -17.68
N ALA A 315 -17.42 31.29 -17.15
CA ALA A 315 -16.62 32.50 -16.94
C ALA A 315 -17.28 33.60 -16.09
N ALA A 316 -18.34 33.28 -15.34
CA ALA A 316 -18.95 34.20 -14.39
C ALA A 316 -18.00 34.50 -13.21
N ARG A 317 -18.23 35.65 -12.57
CA ARG A 317 -17.50 36.11 -11.39
C ARG A 317 -18.51 36.48 -10.30
N VAL A 318 -18.39 35.81 -9.16
CA VAL A 318 -19.15 36.07 -7.94
C VAL A 318 -18.15 36.50 -6.88
N GLY A 319 -18.25 37.73 -6.38
CA GLY A 319 -17.31 38.27 -5.40
C GLY A 319 -17.51 37.70 -3.99
N GLY A 320 -18.73 37.31 -3.65
CA GLY A 320 -19.11 36.65 -2.41
C GLY A 320 -19.33 35.15 -2.57
N TRP A 321 -20.39 34.64 -1.95
CA TRP A 321 -20.79 33.24 -1.97
C TRP A 321 -21.63 32.88 -3.20
N LEU A 322 -21.51 31.63 -3.66
CA LEU A 322 -22.42 31.04 -4.63
C LEU A 322 -23.18 29.89 -3.97
N HIS A 323 -24.50 30.03 -3.83
CA HIS A 323 -25.35 29.06 -3.16
C HIS A 323 -26.30 28.39 -4.14
N LEU A 324 -26.33 27.06 -4.11
CA LEU A 324 -27.31 26.19 -4.79
C LEU A 324 -27.83 25.12 -3.82
N THR A 325 -27.94 25.43 -2.52
CA THR A 325 -28.31 24.48 -1.47
C THR A 325 -29.74 24.00 -1.67
N GLY A 326 -29.96 22.68 -1.64
CA GLY A 326 -31.26 22.06 -1.94
C GLY A 326 -31.80 22.37 -3.34
N GLY A 327 -30.98 22.89 -4.25
CA GLY A 327 -31.37 23.25 -5.60
C GLY A 327 -31.46 22.03 -6.53
N ARG A 328 -32.22 22.15 -7.62
CA ARG A 328 -32.33 21.10 -8.64
C ARG A 328 -32.05 21.63 -10.03
N VAL A 329 -31.12 20.99 -10.75
CA VAL A 329 -30.86 21.26 -12.18
C VAL A 329 -31.05 19.99 -12.99
N ARG A 330 -32.12 19.94 -13.81
CA ARG A 330 -32.50 18.71 -14.55
C ARG A 330 -31.68 18.48 -15.82
N GLY A 331 -31.04 19.53 -16.35
CA GLY A 331 -30.13 19.50 -17.49
C GLY A 331 -28.70 19.83 -17.06
N GLY A 332 -27.92 20.44 -17.96
CA GLY A 332 -26.53 20.80 -17.69
C GLY A 332 -26.41 22.02 -16.76
N LEU A 333 -25.53 21.91 -15.76
CA LEU A 333 -25.02 23.02 -14.96
C LEU A 333 -23.56 23.28 -15.35
N SER A 334 -23.34 24.24 -16.24
CA SER A 334 -21.99 24.62 -16.67
C SER A 334 -21.46 25.79 -15.86
N MET A 335 -20.28 25.63 -15.28
CA MET A 335 -19.55 26.59 -14.44
C MET A 335 -18.07 26.61 -14.85
N MET A 336 -17.78 26.46 -16.15
CA MET A 336 -16.41 26.41 -16.65
C MET A 336 -15.70 27.72 -16.37
N ARG A 337 -14.50 27.65 -15.77
CA ARG A 337 -13.70 28.84 -15.41
C ARG A 337 -14.45 29.87 -14.54
N LEU A 338 -15.48 29.43 -13.82
CA LEU A 338 -16.18 30.22 -12.81
C LEU A 338 -15.17 30.72 -11.75
N ARG A 339 -15.40 31.92 -11.22
CA ARG A 339 -14.65 32.44 -10.07
C ARG A 339 -15.60 32.82 -8.94
N VAL A 340 -15.36 32.26 -7.77
CA VAL A 340 -16.11 32.55 -6.53
C VAL A 340 -15.13 33.10 -5.50
N GLY A 341 -15.46 34.27 -4.93
CA GLY A 341 -14.60 34.98 -3.99
C GLY A 341 -14.67 34.45 -2.56
N GLN A 342 -15.69 33.65 -2.25
CA GLN A 342 -15.86 32.90 -0.99
C GLN A 342 -16.18 31.43 -1.31
N ASP A 343 -17.15 30.85 -0.62
CA ASP A 343 -17.58 29.46 -0.76
C ASP A 343 -18.57 29.21 -1.91
N LEU A 344 -18.53 28.00 -2.46
CA LEU A 344 -19.53 27.44 -3.37
C LEU A 344 -20.27 26.29 -2.65
N PHE A 345 -21.55 26.49 -2.37
CA PHE A 345 -22.42 25.50 -1.74
C PHE A 345 -23.36 24.86 -2.76
N MET A 346 -23.31 23.53 -2.84
CA MET A 346 -24.15 22.68 -3.70
C MET A 346 -24.61 21.44 -2.91
N ASN A 347 -24.93 21.64 -1.63
CA ASN A 347 -25.11 20.59 -0.62
C ASN A 347 -26.60 20.45 -0.20
N GLN A 348 -26.85 19.61 0.82
CA GLN A 348 -28.18 19.38 1.42
C GLN A 348 -29.24 18.93 0.41
N ASP A 349 -29.14 17.68 -0.05
CA ASP A 349 -30.11 17.04 -0.94
C ASP A 349 -30.30 17.77 -2.29
N SER A 350 -29.27 18.49 -2.73
CA SER A 350 -29.24 19.07 -4.08
C SER A 350 -29.13 17.97 -5.14
N GLU A 351 -29.86 18.12 -6.25
CA GLU A 351 -29.88 17.14 -7.34
C GLU A 351 -29.49 17.77 -8.66
N PHE A 352 -28.47 17.22 -9.31
CA PHE A 352 -27.96 17.70 -10.60
C PHE A 352 -27.90 16.54 -11.60
N SER A 353 -28.23 16.82 -12.86
CA SER A 353 -28.00 15.87 -13.94
C SER A 353 -26.53 15.85 -14.33
N GLU A 354 -25.97 16.95 -14.82
CA GLU A 354 -24.55 17.07 -15.15
C GLU A 354 -23.98 18.37 -14.59
N VAL A 355 -22.72 18.33 -14.13
CA VAL A 355 -22.03 19.49 -13.55
C VAL A 355 -20.64 19.62 -14.15
N ASN A 356 -20.32 20.81 -14.65
CA ASN A 356 -19.00 21.12 -15.23
C ASN A 356 -18.35 22.32 -14.54
N LEU A 357 -17.36 22.05 -13.69
CA LEU A 357 -16.55 22.99 -12.94
C LEU A 357 -15.10 23.04 -13.46
N ASN A 358 -14.87 22.61 -14.71
CA ASN A 358 -13.51 22.54 -15.25
C ASN A 358 -12.82 23.91 -15.23
N GLY A 359 -11.65 23.96 -14.59
CA GLY A 359 -10.84 25.17 -14.42
C GLY A 359 -11.48 26.27 -13.56
N ALA A 360 -12.55 25.96 -12.81
CA ALA A 360 -13.14 26.89 -11.87
C ALA A 360 -12.19 27.19 -10.70
N LYS A 361 -12.38 28.36 -10.08
CA LYS A 361 -11.61 28.83 -8.92
C LYS A 361 -12.54 29.26 -7.80
N VAL A 362 -12.40 28.63 -6.64
CA VAL A 362 -13.14 28.93 -5.42
C VAL A 362 -12.13 29.32 -4.35
N ARG A 363 -12.24 30.55 -3.82
CA ARG A 363 -11.31 31.04 -2.77
C ARG A 363 -11.63 30.49 -1.39
N GLY A 364 -12.88 30.12 -1.14
CA GLY A 364 -13.27 29.38 0.06
C GLY A 364 -13.35 27.88 -0.20
N GLN A 365 -14.34 27.25 0.42
CA GLN A 365 -14.62 25.82 0.26
C GLN A 365 -15.59 25.52 -0.89
N LEU A 366 -15.50 24.32 -1.46
CA LEU A 366 -16.55 23.76 -2.33
C LEU A 366 -17.25 22.62 -1.58
N ASN A 367 -18.55 22.75 -1.37
CA ASN A 367 -19.32 21.78 -0.59
C ASN A 367 -20.46 21.14 -1.40
N LEU A 368 -20.27 19.85 -1.70
CA LEU A 368 -21.19 18.92 -2.36
C LEU A 368 -21.67 17.83 -1.38
N SER A 369 -21.63 18.08 -0.08
CA SER A 369 -22.07 17.09 0.92
C SER A 369 -23.57 16.81 0.78
N LYS A 370 -23.97 15.53 0.80
CA LYS A 370 -25.35 15.09 0.50
C LYS A 370 -25.87 15.48 -0.89
N ALA A 371 -25.00 15.86 -1.83
CA ALA A 371 -25.43 16.14 -3.19
C ALA A 371 -25.60 14.84 -3.99
N LYS A 372 -26.47 14.88 -5.01
CA LYS A 372 -26.62 13.81 -5.99
C LYS A 372 -26.34 14.33 -7.39
N VAL A 373 -25.35 13.75 -8.08
CA VAL A 373 -25.07 14.03 -9.50
C VAL A 373 -25.25 12.74 -10.29
N THR A 374 -26.29 12.69 -11.12
CA THR A 374 -26.70 11.45 -11.82
C THR A 374 -25.93 11.20 -13.12
N GLY A 375 -25.31 12.23 -13.70
CA GLY A 375 -24.40 12.17 -14.84
C GLY A 375 -22.96 12.52 -14.43
N ALA A 376 -22.21 13.13 -15.33
CA ALA A 376 -20.80 13.47 -15.09
C ALA A 376 -20.65 14.71 -14.20
N LEU A 377 -19.79 14.60 -13.18
CA LEU A 377 -19.26 15.72 -12.41
C LEU A 377 -17.80 15.96 -12.82
N THR A 378 -17.58 16.95 -13.68
CA THR A 378 -16.25 17.28 -14.20
C THR A 378 -15.65 18.49 -13.50
N MET A 379 -14.47 18.30 -12.91
CA MET A 379 -13.74 19.24 -12.06
C MET A 379 -12.23 19.22 -12.41
N ALA A 380 -11.89 18.94 -13.66
CA ALA A 380 -10.51 18.92 -14.13
C ALA A 380 -9.88 20.31 -13.97
N MET A 381 -8.67 20.35 -13.42
CA MET A 381 -7.94 21.59 -13.13
C MET A 381 -8.68 22.57 -12.19
N LEU A 382 -9.66 22.09 -11.41
CA LEU A 382 -10.35 22.85 -10.37
C LEU A 382 -9.33 23.38 -9.34
N GLN A 383 -9.54 24.60 -8.85
CA GLN A 383 -8.75 25.18 -7.76
C GLN A 383 -9.69 25.58 -6.63
N VAL A 384 -9.51 24.95 -5.47
CA VAL A 384 -10.17 25.30 -4.21
C VAL A 384 -9.07 25.71 -3.23
N GLU A 385 -9.10 26.95 -2.74
CA GLU A 385 -8.08 27.46 -1.82
C GLU A 385 -8.21 26.85 -0.41
N GLU A 386 -9.42 26.46 0.01
CA GLU A 386 -9.67 25.74 1.26
C GLU A 386 -9.98 24.24 1.01
N SER A 387 -11.12 23.76 1.51
CA SER A 387 -11.51 22.35 1.52
C SER A 387 -12.54 21.99 0.43
N LEU A 388 -12.47 20.77 -0.09
CA LEU A 388 -13.48 20.18 -0.98
C LEU A 388 -14.24 19.07 -0.23
N PHE A 389 -15.53 19.29 0.01
CA PHE A 389 -16.39 18.35 0.73
C PHE A 389 -17.37 17.66 -0.22
N MET A 390 -17.29 16.33 -0.29
CA MET A 390 -18.14 15.44 -1.09
C MET A 390 -18.60 14.27 -0.20
N ARG A 391 -19.08 14.56 1.01
CA ARG A 391 -19.27 13.60 2.11
C ARG A 391 -20.74 13.41 2.50
N ASP A 392 -20.95 12.64 3.56
CA ASP A 392 -22.23 12.48 4.26
C ASP A 392 -23.33 11.85 3.38
N GLY A 393 -23.00 10.83 2.59
CA GLY A 393 -23.96 10.15 1.71
C GLY A 393 -24.15 10.81 0.34
N ALA A 394 -23.21 11.66 -0.09
CA ALA A 394 -23.21 12.19 -1.45
C ALA A 394 -23.06 11.06 -2.49
N GLU A 395 -23.83 11.14 -3.57
CA GLU A 395 -23.90 10.13 -4.64
C GLU A 395 -23.50 10.73 -5.99
N PHE A 396 -22.53 10.13 -6.65
CA PHE A 396 -22.04 10.55 -7.96
C PHE A 396 -21.98 9.36 -8.93
N THR A 397 -22.30 9.59 -10.19
CA THR A 397 -22.07 8.59 -11.23
C THR A 397 -20.60 8.56 -11.64
N GLU A 398 -20.07 9.66 -12.17
CA GLU A 398 -18.64 9.79 -12.52
C GLU A 398 -18.08 11.11 -11.99
N VAL A 399 -16.82 11.09 -11.53
CA VAL A 399 -16.13 12.27 -10.98
C VAL A 399 -14.76 12.41 -11.61
N ASP A 400 -14.49 13.55 -12.24
CA ASP A 400 -13.17 13.88 -12.81
C ASP A 400 -12.52 15.05 -12.07
N LEU A 401 -11.51 14.76 -11.25
CA LEU A 401 -10.68 15.69 -10.49
C LEU A 401 -9.24 15.76 -11.02
N ARG A 402 -9.01 15.40 -12.30
CA ARG A 402 -7.66 15.38 -12.87
C ARG A 402 -6.95 16.72 -12.75
N GLY A 403 -5.76 16.71 -12.15
CA GLY A 403 -4.94 17.91 -11.94
C GLY A 403 -5.58 18.98 -11.05
N ALA A 404 -6.66 18.66 -10.34
CA ALA A 404 -7.28 19.58 -9.40
C ALA A 404 -6.33 19.90 -8.23
N LYS A 405 -6.53 21.06 -7.61
CA LYS A 405 -5.76 21.55 -6.46
C LYS A 405 -6.70 21.92 -5.33
N VAL A 406 -6.50 21.32 -4.16
CA VAL A 406 -7.25 21.59 -2.93
C VAL A 406 -6.26 22.05 -1.86
N GLY A 407 -6.47 23.27 -1.36
CA GLY A 407 -5.52 23.94 -0.47
C GLY A 407 -5.54 23.42 0.97
N GLU A 408 -6.60 22.70 1.36
CA GLU A 408 -6.69 21.98 2.63
C GLU A 408 -6.98 20.49 2.38
N GLN A 409 -8.18 20.00 2.76
CA GLN A 409 -8.56 18.59 2.69
C GLN A 409 -9.58 18.32 1.57
N LEU A 410 -9.52 17.11 1.02
CA LEU A 410 -10.59 16.53 0.20
C LEU A 410 -11.28 15.42 1.01
N SER A 411 -12.58 15.56 1.26
CA SER A 411 -13.36 14.61 2.04
C SER A 411 -14.45 13.96 1.20
N LEU A 412 -14.32 12.65 1.00
CA LEU A 412 -15.28 11.72 0.39
C LEU A 412 -15.79 10.72 1.43
N ILE A 413 -15.90 11.15 2.70
CA ILE A 413 -16.34 10.31 3.82
C ILE A 413 -17.79 9.87 3.59
N GLY A 414 -18.03 8.56 3.60
CA GLY A 414 -19.36 7.97 3.35
C GLY A 414 -19.94 8.28 1.96
N ALA A 415 -19.11 8.70 1.00
CA ALA A 415 -19.54 9.03 -0.36
C ALA A 415 -19.70 7.77 -1.23
N LYS A 416 -20.50 7.88 -2.29
CA LYS A 416 -20.67 6.82 -3.29
C LYS A 416 -20.35 7.32 -4.69
N VAL A 417 -19.43 6.65 -5.38
CA VAL A 417 -19.17 6.86 -6.82
C VAL A 417 -19.32 5.55 -7.58
N THR A 418 -20.30 5.47 -8.47
CA THR A 418 -20.66 4.20 -9.14
C THR A 418 -19.88 3.94 -10.42
N GLY A 419 -19.27 4.97 -11.01
CA GLY A 419 -18.34 4.92 -12.13
C GLY A 419 -16.91 5.23 -11.70
N LEU A 420 -16.14 5.87 -12.59
CA LEU A 420 -14.75 6.23 -12.34
C LEU A 420 -14.65 7.49 -11.46
N LEU A 421 -13.89 7.40 -10.38
CA LEU A 421 -13.37 8.54 -9.62
C LEU A 421 -11.93 8.81 -10.07
N ASN A 422 -11.77 9.77 -10.97
CA ASN A 422 -10.47 10.10 -11.57
C ASN A 422 -9.80 11.26 -10.82
N MET A 423 -8.76 10.96 -10.05
CA MET A 423 -7.94 11.90 -9.29
C MET A 423 -6.47 11.86 -9.75
N ASN A 424 -6.24 11.52 -11.02
CA ASN A 424 -4.89 11.48 -11.59
C ASN A 424 -4.22 12.87 -11.48
N GLY A 425 -3.03 12.91 -10.88
CA GLY A 425 -2.29 14.15 -10.65
C GLY A 425 -2.96 15.14 -9.69
N LEU A 426 -3.94 14.70 -8.89
CA LEU A 426 -4.57 15.52 -7.85
C LEU A 426 -3.52 16.03 -6.84
N LEU A 427 -3.65 17.29 -6.42
CA LEU A 427 -2.85 17.88 -5.34
C LEU A 427 -3.77 18.26 -4.17
N VAL A 428 -3.54 17.65 -3.01
CA VAL A 428 -4.20 18.01 -1.74
C VAL A 428 -3.12 18.39 -0.74
N ASN A 429 -3.15 19.62 -0.23
CA ASN A 429 -2.09 20.09 0.67
C ASN A 429 -2.16 19.49 2.08
N GLN A 430 -3.33 19.03 2.52
CA GLN A 430 -3.50 18.31 3.78
C GLN A 430 -3.95 16.87 3.50
N SER A 431 -5.09 16.45 4.04
CA SER A 431 -5.56 15.07 4.04
C SER A 431 -6.56 14.75 2.93
N LEU A 432 -6.49 13.53 2.41
CA LEU A 432 -7.52 12.93 1.55
C LEU A 432 -8.26 11.85 2.34
N HIS A 433 -9.54 12.06 2.61
CA HIS A 433 -10.38 11.14 3.37
C HIS A 433 -11.39 10.44 2.46
N MET A 434 -11.31 9.12 2.40
CA MET A 434 -12.16 8.22 1.61
C MET A 434 -12.62 7.05 2.48
N ARG A 435 -13.08 7.35 3.71
CA ARG A 435 -13.29 6.38 4.79
C ARG A 435 -14.76 6.28 5.23
N GLU A 436 -15.01 5.42 6.22
CA GLU A 436 -16.29 5.29 6.94
C GLU A 436 -17.48 4.96 6.03
N GLY A 437 -17.40 3.83 5.31
CA GLY A 437 -18.50 3.35 4.47
C GLY A 437 -18.55 3.98 3.07
N ALA A 438 -17.49 4.67 2.67
CA ALA A 438 -17.36 5.15 1.30
C ALA A 438 -17.30 3.98 0.30
N GLU A 439 -18.06 4.07 -0.79
CA GLU A 439 -18.18 3.04 -1.83
C GLU A 439 -17.76 3.60 -3.19
N PHE A 440 -16.76 2.97 -3.82
CA PHE A 440 -16.28 3.36 -5.14
C PHE A 440 -16.23 2.15 -6.07
N THR A 441 -16.56 2.35 -7.34
CA THR A 441 -16.33 1.30 -8.35
C THR A 441 -14.87 1.29 -8.77
N GLU A 442 -14.38 2.36 -9.40
CA GLU A 442 -12.97 2.48 -9.80
C GLU A 442 -12.37 3.81 -9.32
N VAL A 443 -11.12 3.79 -8.89
CA VAL A 443 -10.41 4.97 -8.38
C VAL A 443 -9.03 5.08 -9.02
N ASP A 444 -8.74 6.23 -9.63
CA ASP A 444 -7.43 6.55 -10.18
C ASP A 444 -6.77 7.70 -9.39
N LEU A 445 -5.74 7.38 -8.63
CA LEU A 445 -4.90 8.28 -7.84
C LEU A 445 -3.45 8.30 -8.34
N ARG A 446 -3.20 7.88 -9.58
CA ARG A 446 -1.84 7.87 -10.14
C ARG A 446 -1.25 9.26 -10.13
N PHE A 447 0.00 9.36 -9.68
CA PHE A 447 0.76 10.62 -9.55
C PHE A 447 0.10 11.69 -8.66
N ALA A 448 -0.92 11.35 -7.87
CA ALA A 448 -1.49 12.27 -6.91
C ALA A 448 -0.48 12.57 -5.78
N ARG A 449 -0.61 13.75 -5.17
CA ARG A 449 0.19 14.18 -4.02
C ARG A 449 -0.74 14.60 -2.87
N VAL A 450 -0.54 14.00 -1.71
CA VAL A 450 -1.29 14.29 -0.48
C VAL A 450 -0.29 14.75 0.58
N GLY A 451 -0.44 16.00 1.03
CA GLY A 451 0.52 16.67 1.91
C GLY A 451 0.48 16.23 3.37
N ASP A 452 -0.53 15.43 3.76
CA ASP A 452 -0.60 14.79 5.07
C ASP A 452 -0.93 13.29 4.91
N GLN A 453 -2.16 12.85 5.19
CA GLN A 453 -2.57 11.44 5.19
C GLN A 453 -3.61 11.13 4.10
N LEU A 454 -3.53 9.93 3.54
CA LEU A 454 -4.57 9.33 2.73
C LEU A 454 -5.25 8.22 3.55
N ASN A 455 -6.55 8.36 3.81
CA ASN A 455 -7.30 7.43 4.65
C ASN A 455 -8.46 6.78 3.88
N LEU A 456 -8.37 5.47 3.71
CA LEU A 456 -9.31 4.56 3.06
C LEU A 456 -9.82 3.48 4.04
N ASN A 457 -9.74 3.73 5.36
CA ASN A 457 -10.23 2.78 6.36
C ASN A 457 -11.74 2.55 6.20
N ASN A 458 -12.17 1.29 6.28
CA ASN A 458 -13.57 0.90 6.10
C ASN A 458 -14.18 1.39 4.75
N ALA A 459 -13.37 1.52 3.71
CA ALA A 459 -13.82 1.82 2.35
C ALA A 459 -14.08 0.54 1.55
N LYS A 460 -14.94 0.61 0.54
CA LYS A 460 -15.20 -0.49 -0.38
C LYS A 460 -14.93 -0.06 -1.81
N ILE A 461 -13.94 -0.69 -2.46
CA ILE A 461 -13.60 -0.46 -3.87
C ILE A 461 -13.73 -1.78 -4.65
N THR A 462 -14.74 -1.88 -5.50
CA THR A 462 -15.10 -3.12 -6.19
C THR A 462 -14.31 -3.37 -7.48
N GLY A 463 -13.75 -2.31 -8.08
CA GLY A 463 -12.86 -2.33 -9.22
C GLY A 463 -11.41 -2.00 -8.83
N ALA A 464 -10.65 -1.43 -9.77
CA ALA A 464 -9.24 -1.13 -9.56
C ALA A 464 -9.04 0.15 -8.74
N LEU A 465 -8.14 0.09 -7.75
CA LEU A 465 -7.56 1.24 -7.07
C LEU A 465 -6.13 1.45 -7.61
N MET A 466 -5.99 2.41 -8.54
CA MET A 466 -4.71 2.72 -9.19
C MET A 466 -4.00 3.84 -8.44
N MET A 467 -2.83 3.57 -7.87
CA MET A 467 -2.03 4.50 -7.07
C MET A 467 -0.54 4.45 -7.47
N SER A 468 -0.24 4.06 -8.71
CA SER A 468 1.15 4.06 -9.20
C SER A 468 1.73 5.48 -9.18
N GLY A 469 2.93 5.61 -8.59
CA GLY A 469 3.59 6.90 -8.40
C GLY A 469 2.89 7.86 -7.42
N LEU A 470 1.92 7.40 -6.62
CA LEU A 470 1.30 8.18 -5.54
C LEU A 470 2.36 8.69 -4.54
N GLN A 471 2.17 9.90 -4.04
CA GLN A 471 2.99 10.48 -2.98
C GLN A 471 2.12 10.91 -1.80
N VAL A 472 2.42 10.39 -0.61
CA VAL A 472 1.77 10.75 0.65
C VAL A 472 2.87 11.14 1.63
N GLU A 473 2.83 12.37 2.13
CA GLU A 473 3.91 12.89 3.00
C GLU A 473 3.92 12.19 4.37
N ASN A 474 2.74 11.84 4.93
CA ASN A 474 2.62 11.06 6.16
C ASN A 474 2.09 9.65 5.87
N SER A 475 0.95 9.28 6.45
CA SER A 475 0.48 7.88 6.47
C SER A 475 -0.54 7.55 5.39
N LEU A 476 -0.47 6.33 4.86
CA LEU A 476 -1.52 5.72 4.04
C LEU A 476 -2.23 4.64 4.86
N GLN A 477 -3.51 4.86 5.16
CA GLN A 477 -4.33 3.96 5.96
C GLN A 477 -5.39 3.32 5.06
N MET A 478 -5.41 1.99 5.01
CA MET A 478 -6.28 1.18 4.14
C MET A 478 -6.82 -0.04 4.90
N GLY A 479 -7.02 0.08 6.21
CA GLY A 479 -7.39 -1.01 7.11
C GLY A 479 -8.86 -1.02 7.53
N GLU A 480 -9.12 -1.56 8.72
CA GLU A 480 -10.42 -1.50 9.41
C GLU A 480 -11.58 -2.06 8.57
N ARG A 481 -11.46 -3.31 8.09
CA ARG A 481 -12.46 -3.98 7.23
C ARG A 481 -12.65 -3.38 5.85
N ALA A 482 -11.71 -2.53 5.39
CA ALA A 482 -11.71 -2.08 4.01
C ALA A 482 -11.64 -3.28 3.04
N GLN A 483 -12.37 -3.17 1.93
CA GLN A 483 -12.49 -4.20 0.91
C GLN A 483 -12.04 -3.65 -0.44
N PHE A 484 -11.07 -4.32 -1.05
CA PHE A 484 -10.53 -3.93 -2.35
C PHE A 484 -10.54 -5.12 -3.31
N SER A 485 -10.81 -4.84 -4.59
CA SER A 485 -10.64 -5.85 -5.63
C SER A 485 -9.18 -5.93 -6.07
N LYS A 486 -8.59 -4.84 -6.56
CA LYS A 486 -7.17 -4.78 -6.93
C LYS A 486 -6.56 -3.46 -6.51
N ILE A 487 -5.29 -3.48 -6.09
CA ILE A 487 -4.55 -2.29 -5.66
C ILE A 487 -3.22 -2.25 -6.42
N ASP A 488 -2.90 -1.10 -7.02
CA ASP A 488 -1.61 -0.84 -7.64
C ASP A 488 -0.90 0.34 -6.96
N LEU A 489 0.10 0.04 -6.12
CA LEU A 489 0.99 0.97 -5.43
C LEU A 489 2.41 0.98 -6.04
N ASN A 490 2.57 0.54 -7.29
CA ASN A 490 3.88 0.47 -7.92
C ASN A 490 4.62 1.82 -7.88
N GLY A 491 5.82 1.82 -7.31
CA GLY A 491 6.67 3.01 -7.21
C GLY A 491 6.10 4.16 -6.36
N ALA A 492 5.05 3.94 -5.56
CA ALA A 492 4.52 4.94 -4.66
C ALA A 492 5.52 5.29 -3.55
N ARG A 493 5.37 6.48 -2.95
CA ARG A 493 6.21 7.01 -1.87
C ARG A 493 5.35 7.46 -0.70
N ILE A 494 5.59 6.88 0.47
CA ILE A 494 4.86 7.16 1.70
C ILE A 494 5.88 7.59 2.77
N GLY A 495 5.81 8.84 3.24
CA GLY A 495 6.76 9.38 4.23
C GLY A 495 6.51 8.90 5.67
N GLY A 496 5.31 8.36 5.95
CA GLY A 496 4.97 7.69 7.20
C GLY A 496 4.77 6.19 7.01
N GLN A 497 3.80 5.64 7.74
CA GLN A 497 3.42 4.21 7.70
C GLN A 497 2.39 3.89 6.60
N LEU A 498 2.41 2.64 6.12
CA LEU A 498 1.33 2.03 5.33
C LEU A 498 0.62 0.96 6.16
N GLY A 499 -0.66 1.18 6.45
CA GLY A 499 -1.50 0.26 7.24
C GLY A 499 -2.57 -0.43 6.41
N LEU A 500 -2.54 -1.76 6.35
CA LEU A 500 -3.54 -2.63 5.70
C LEU A 500 -4.16 -3.62 6.72
N SER A 501 -4.20 -3.22 7.99
CA SER A 501 -4.66 -4.11 9.07
C SER A 501 -6.16 -4.37 9.01
N GLY A 502 -6.55 -5.65 8.99
CA GLY A 502 -7.93 -6.10 8.89
C GLY A 502 -8.60 -5.83 7.53
N SER A 503 -7.84 -5.51 6.48
CA SER A 503 -8.37 -5.32 5.12
C SER A 503 -8.48 -6.64 4.34
N MET A 504 -9.32 -6.67 3.31
CA MET A 504 -9.41 -7.78 2.37
C MET A 504 -9.13 -7.30 0.94
N VAL A 505 -8.18 -7.94 0.25
CA VAL A 505 -7.88 -7.71 -1.17
C VAL A 505 -8.06 -9.00 -1.95
N THR A 506 -9.08 -9.06 -2.81
CA THR A 506 -9.47 -10.31 -3.49
C THR A 506 -8.69 -10.57 -4.78
N GLY A 507 -8.02 -9.57 -5.33
CA GLY A 507 -7.09 -9.66 -6.45
C GLY A 507 -5.65 -9.35 -6.05
N VAL A 508 -4.89 -8.78 -6.99
CA VAL A 508 -3.47 -8.47 -6.78
C VAL A 508 -3.32 -7.18 -5.97
N LEU A 509 -2.51 -7.24 -4.92
CA LEU A 509 -1.94 -6.09 -4.22
C LEU A 509 -0.51 -5.89 -4.72
N ASN A 510 -0.34 -5.02 -5.72
CA ASN A 510 0.96 -4.70 -6.30
C ASN A 510 1.61 -3.54 -5.52
N MET A 511 2.69 -3.82 -4.81
CA MET A 511 3.53 -2.87 -4.07
C MET A 511 4.99 -2.93 -4.55
N SER A 512 5.21 -3.34 -5.80
CA SER A 512 6.55 -3.44 -6.37
C SER A 512 7.24 -2.07 -6.44
N GLY A 513 8.48 -1.99 -5.98
CA GLY A 513 9.24 -0.73 -5.91
C GLY A 513 8.67 0.33 -4.96
N LEU A 514 7.70 -0.02 -4.11
CA LEU A 514 7.13 0.87 -3.09
C LEU A 514 8.20 1.39 -2.14
N GLN A 515 8.11 2.67 -1.75
CA GLN A 515 9.00 3.30 -0.79
C GLN A 515 8.20 3.80 0.42
N ILE A 516 8.55 3.31 1.61
CA ILE A 516 7.97 3.69 2.89
C ILE A 516 9.12 4.11 3.80
N GLU A 517 9.05 5.30 4.40
CA GLU A 517 10.10 5.75 5.32
C GLU A 517 9.97 5.08 6.71
N GLU A 518 8.75 4.82 7.16
CA GLU A 518 8.47 4.08 8.40
C GLU A 518 8.07 2.62 8.12
N SER A 519 6.97 2.13 8.72
CA SER A 519 6.61 0.72 8.77
C SER A 519 5.45 0.34 7.85
N LEU A 520 5.41 -0.93 7.47
CA LEU A 520 4.32 -1.57 6.72
C LEU A 520 3.63 -2.61 7.59
N PHE A 521 2.34 -2.40 7.85
CA PHE A 521 1.56 -3.22 8.77
C PHE A 521 0.39 -3.95 8.08
N LEU A 522 0.51 -5.27 7.95
CA LEU A 522 -0.54 -6.16 7.48
C LEU A 522 -0.96 -7.06 8.65
N HIS A 523 -1.89 -6.64 9.52
CA HIS A 523 -2.20 -7.36 10.76
C HIS A 523 -3.69 -7.66 10.95
N ARG A 524 -4.05 -8.33 12.06
CA ARG A 524 -5.41 -8.44 12.60
C ARG A 524 -6.42 -9.05 11.61
N GLY A 525 -6.07 -10.20 11.01
CA GLY A 525 -6.98 -10.93 10.11
C GLY A 525 -7.06 -10.35 8.70
N ALA A 526 -6.01 -9.67 8.25
CA ALA A 526 -5.93 -9.20 6.87
C ALA A 526 -5.80 -10.38 5.89
N GLU A 527 -6.61 -10.37 4.83
CA GLU A 527 -6.66 -11.44 3.82
C GLU A 527 -6.33 -10.91 2.43
N PHE A 528 -5.39 -11.56 1.75
CA PHE A 528 -4.92 -11.18 0.42
C PHE A 528 -4.92 -12.40 -0.50
N THR A 529 -5.25 -12.18 -1.78
CA THR A 529 -5.03 -13.21 -2.80
C THR A 529 -3.56 -13.25 -3.20
N GLU A 530 -3.03 -12.18 -3.77
CA GLU A 530 -1.61 -12.07 -4.15
C GLU A 530 -1.03 -10.76 -3.65
N VAL A 531 0.23 -10.79 -3.21
CA VAL A 531 0.93 -9.61 -2.71
C VAL A 531 2.31 -9.56 -3.36
N ASP A 532 2.63 -8.44 -4.02
CA ASP A 532 3.95 -8.21 -4.62
C ASP A 532 4.67 -7.03 -3.97
N LEU A 533 5.71 -7.30 -3.20
CA LEU A 533 6.63 -6.36 -2.55
C LEU A 533 8.03 -6.39 -3.20
N SER A 534 8.14 -6.88 -4.44
CA SER A 534 9.44 -7.00 -5.11
C SER A 534 10.13 -5.63 -5.21
N GLN A 535 11.40 -5.58 -4.80
CA GLN A 535 12.21 -4.34 -4.75
C GLN A 535 11.63 -3.21 -3.88
N ALA A 536 10.66 -3.47 -3.02
CA ALA A 536 10.14 -2.47 -2.08
C ALA A 536 11.22 -2.07 -1.07
N MET A 537 11.17 -0.82 -0.59
CA MET A 537 12.05 -0.27 0.43
C MET A 537 11.22 0.22 1.60
N ILE A 538 11.38 -0.41 2.76
CA ILE A 538 10.66 -0.12 4.00
C ILE A 538 11.70 0.31 5.03
N GLY A 539 11.69 1.57 5.46
CA GLY A 539 12.68 2.09 6.41
C GLY A 539 12.51 1.54 7.83
N GLY A 540 11.28 1.22 8.22
CA GLY A 540 10.90 0.65 9.50
C GLY A 540 10.71 -0.87 9.46
N GLN A 541 9.67 -1.34 10.16
CA GLN A 541 9.31 -2.75 10.29
C GLN A 541 8.36 -3.18 9.16
N LEU A 542 8.50 -4.40 8.68
CA LEU A 542 7.47 -5.09 7.90
C LEU A 542 6.86 -6.17 8.80
N ALA A 543 5.58 -6.05 9.14
CA ALA A 543 4.91 -7.02 9.97
C ALA A 543 3.67 -7.64 9.29
N LEU A 544 3.63 -8.98 9.28
CA LEU A 544 2.56 -9.84 8.75
C LEU A 544 2.03 -10.74 9.87
N VAL A 545 1.14 -10.18 10.68
CA VAL A 545 0.70 -10.76 11.97
C VAL A 545 -0.77 -11.17 11.89
N GLY A 546 -1.04 -12.47 11.92
CA GLY A 546 -2.38 -13.00 11.68
C GLY A 546 -2.88 -12.69 10.25
N THR A 547 -1.98 -12.77 9.27
CA THR A 547 -2.23 -12.49 7.86
C THR A 547 -2.46 -13.77 7.07
N LYS A 548 -3.36 -13.73 6.09
CA LYS A 548 -3.56 -14.84 5.14
C LYS A 548 -3.27 -14.39 3.71
N VAL A 549 -2.36 -15.07 3.03
CA VAL A 549 -2.10 -14.88 1.59
C VAL A 549 -2.32 -16.21 0.88
N THR A 550 -3.37 -16.27 0.04
CA THR A 550 -3.79 -17.53 -0.59
C THR A 550 -3.04 -17.87 -1.88
N GLY A 551 -2.47 -16.87 -2.55
CA GLY A 551 -1.57 -16.95 -3.69
C GLY A 551 -0.12 -16.71 -3.27
N VAL A 552 0.67 -16.10 -4.15
CA VAL A 552 2.10 -15.87 -3.90
C VAL A 552 2.31 -14.56 -3.14
N LEU A 553 3.13 -14.61 -2.09
CA LEU A 553 3.71 -13.45 -1.42
C LEU A 553 5.13 -13.23 -2.00
N GLN A 554 5.23 -12.36 -3.00
CA GLN A 554 6.50 -12.01 -3.63
C GLN A 554 7.18 -10.89 -2.84
N MET A 555 8.39 -11.11 -2.37
CA MET A 555 9.20 -10.15 -1.60
C MET A 555 10.65 -10.12 -2.13
N SER A 556 10.83 -10.46 -3.41
CA SER A 556 12.15 -10.63 -4.00
C SER A 556 12.93 -9.31 -4.07
N GLY A 557 14.15 -9.30 -3.53
CA GLY A 557 15.02 -8.13 -3.50
C GLY A 557 14.52 -6.95 -2.65
N MET A 558 13.49 -7.13 -1.83
CA MET A 558 13.00 -6.05 -0.96
C MET A 558 14.03 -5.69 0.11
N ARG A 559 13.92 -4.48 0.67
CA ARG A 559 14.74 -3.99 1.78
C ARG A 559 13.86 -3.58 2.95
N VAL A 560 14.20 -4.08 4.14
CA VAL A 560 13.59 -3.70 5.42
C VAL A 560 14.67 -3.12 6.32
N GLY A 561 14.46 -1.89 6.81
CA GLY A 561 15.42 -1.16 7.62
C GLY A 561 15.48 -1.63 9.08
N GLN A 562 14.39 -2.23 9.57
CA GLN A 562 14.32 -2.84 10.91
C GLN A 562 13.99 -4.34 10.82
N GLU A 563 12.92 -4.78 11.45
CA GLU A 563 12.52 -6.18 11.57
C GLU A 563 11.53 -6.60 10.47
N LEU A 564 11.66 -7.84 10.00
CA LEU A 564 10.61 -8.56 9.28
C LEU A 564 9.96 -9.57 10.23
N LEU A 565 8.72 -9.31 10.63
CA LEU A 565 7.97 -10.14 11.57
C LEU A 565 6.82 -10.86 10.86
N MET A 566 6.78 -12.19 10.93
CA MET A 566 5.64 -13.00 10.52
C MET A 566 5.19 -13.85 11.70
N SER A 567 3.99 -13.60 12.23
CA SER A 567 3.54 -14.27 13.45
C SER A 567 2.03 -14.50 13.56
N GLU A 568 1.60 -15.12 14.67
CA GLU A 568 0.19 -15.30 15.06
C GLU A 568 -0.67 -16.09 14.05
N TRP A 569 -0.27 -17.33 13.74
CA TRP A 569 -1.07 -18.23 12.88
C TRP A 569 -1.26 -17.72 11.45
N SER A 570 -0.35 -16.87 10.96
CA SER A 570 -0.35 -16.43 9.56
C SER A 570 -0.23 -17.62 8.60
N GLU A 571 -1.05 -17.61 7.54
CA GLU A 571 -1.08 -18.64 6.52
C GLU A 571 -0.66 -18.09 5.17
N PHE A 572 0.34 -18.71 4.55
CA PHE A 572 0.83 -18.34 3.23
C PHE A 572 0.78 -19.56 2.31
N ASN A 573 0.40 -19.36 1.05
CA ASN A 573 0.55 -20.43 0.05
C ASN A 573 2.00 -20.54 -0.41
N GLU A 574 2.60 -19.49 -0.96
CA GLU A 574 4.03 -19.47 -1.33
C GLU A 574 4.66 -18.15 -0.89
N VAL A 575 5.92 -18.19 -0.44
CA VAL A 575 6.66 -16.99 0.01
C VAL A 575 8.02 -16.92 -0.69
N ASP A 576 8.29 -15.81 -1.36
CA ASP A 576 9.54 -15.55 -2.06
C ASP A 576 10.32 -14.36 -1.48
N LEU A 577 11.34 -14.65 -0.70
CA LEU A 577 12.28 -13.73 -0.08
C LEU A 577 13.66 -13.73 -0.75
N ARG A 578 13.75 -14.20 -2.01
CA ARG A 578 15.05 -14.29 -2.70
C ARG A 578 15.71 -12.92 -2.80
N TRP A 579 16.99 -12.85 -2.43
CA TRP A 579 17.80 -11.63 -2.42
C TRP A 579 17.25 -10.47 -1.57
N ALA A 580 16.26 -10.72 -0.71
CA ALA A 580 15.77 -9.72 0.22
C ALA A 580 16.85 -9.36 1.24
N ARG A 581 16.79 -8.14 1.78
CA ARG A 581 17.69 -7.64 2.82
C ARG A 581 16.90 -7.09 3.99
N VAL A 582 17.07 -7.73 5.15
CA VAL A 582 16.51 -7.29 6.43
C VAL A 582 17.67 -6.79 7.28
N SER A 583 17.71 -5.49 7.58
CA SER A 583 18.84 -4.91 8.33
C SER A 583 18.79 -5.27 9.82
N GLY A 584 17.59 -5.52 10.36
CA GLY A 584 17.36 -6.03 11.71
C GLY A 584 17.17 -7.55 11.74
N GLN A 585 16.18 -7.99 12.52
CA GLN A 585 15.86 -9.41 12.75
C GLN A 585 14.81 -9.91 11.74
N LEU A 586 14.87 -11.21 11.45
CA LEU A 586 13.79 -11.93 10.78
C LEU A 586 13.15 -12.87 11.80
N VAL A 587 11.87 -12.72 12.06
CA VAL A 587 11.13 -13.52 13.04
C VAL A 587 9.98 -14.23 12.37
N LEU A 588 9.97 -15.57 12.43
CA LEU A 588 8.90 -16.44 11.96
C LEU A 588 8.33 -17.21 13.16
N HIS A 589 7.09 -16.96 13.57
CA HIS A 589 6.52 -17.60 14.76
C HIS A 589 5.07 -18.04 14.54
N GLY A 590 4.81 -19.36 14.62
CA GLY A 590 3.46 -19.88 14.45
C GLY A 590 2.90 -19.66 13.06
N ILE A 591 3.71 -19.74 12.00
CA ILE A 591 3.26 -19.53 10.61
C ILE A 591 3.14 -20.85 9.85
N LYS A 592 2.26 -20.88 8.85
CA LYS A 592 2.06 -22.03 7.96
C LYS A 592 2.31 -21.63 6.51
N VAL A 593 3.29 -22.26 5.86
CA VAL A 593 3.57 -22.09 4.43
C VAL A 593 3.20 -23.39 3.70
N LYS A 594 2.13 -23.37 2.91
CA LYS A 594 1.59 -24.56 2.21
C LYS A 594 2.41 -24.97 0.98
N GLY A 595 3.28 -24.10 0.50
CA GLY A 595 4.16 -24.28 -0.65
C GLY A 595 5.62 -24.08 -0.25
N ALA A 596 6.41 -23.49 -1.14
CA ALA A 596 7.83 -23.22 -0.90
C ALA A 596 8.05 -21.89 -0.16
N LEU A 597 8.97 -21.90 0.80
CA LEU A 597 9.57 -20.71 1.40
C LEU A 597 10.96 -20.51 0.78
N LYS A 598 11.04 -19.64 -0.22
CA LYS A 598 12.26 -19.37 -1.00
C LYS A 598 13.01 -18.19 -0.37
N MET A 599 14.17 -18.42 0.23
CA MET A 599 15.03 -17.43 0.88
C MET A 599 16.45 -17.42 0.29
N ASN A 600 16.61 -17.87 -0.96
CA ASN A 600 17.91 -17.92 -1.61
C ASN A 600 18.57 -16.54 -1.67
N GLY A 601 19.80 -16.41 -1.17
CA GLY A 601 20.52 -15.14 -1.14
C GLY A 601 19.98 -14.10 -0.16
N LEU A 602 19.09 -14.49 0.77
CA LEU A 602 18.56 -13.62 1.83
C LEU A 602 19.70 -13.07 2.71
N GLN A 603 19.66 -11.78 3.02
CA GLN A 603 20.56 -11.11 3.96
C GLN A 603 19.81 -10.68 5.22
N VAL A 604 20.25 -11.12 6.40
CA VAL A 604 19.72 -10.71 7.71
C VAL A 604 20.84 -10.09 8.54
N GLY A 605 20.68 -8.84 8.95
CA GLY A 605 21.71 -8.07 9.65
C GLY A 605 21.83 -8.40 11.15
N GLN A 606 20.82 -9.03 11.74
CA GLN A 606 20.85 -9.54 13.11
C GLN A 606 20.47 -11.04 13.12
N ASN A 607 19.62 -11.46 14.06
CA ASN A 607 19.23 -12.84 14.24
C ASN A 607 18.08 -13.25 13.30
N PHE A 608 18.12 -14.52 12.88
CA PHE A 608 16.99 -15.19 12.27
C PHE A 608 16.36 -16.13 13.29
N VAL A 609 15.17 -15.76 13.79
CA VAL A 609 14.44 -16.50 14.82
C VAL A 609 13.26 -17.23 14.20
N ILE A 610 13.24 -18.55 14.36
CA ILE A 610 12.15 -19.42 13.91
C ILE A 610 11.54 -20.04 15.16
N GLY A 611 10.46 -19.42 15.62
CA GLY A 611 9.71 -19.76 16.82
C GLY A 611 8.94 -21.07 16.75
N LYS A 612 8.10 -21.30 17.75
CA LYS A 612 7.27 -22.51 17.85
C LYS A 612 6.09 -22.46 16.88
N GLY A 613 5.55 -23.63 16.53
CA GLY A 613 4.27 -23.76 15.81
C GLY A 613 4.37 -23.48 14.31
N ASN A 614 5.57 -23.47 13.76
CA ASN A 614 5.78 -23.27 12.34
C ASN A 614 5.59 -24.57 11.54
N GLU A 615 4.86 -24.48 10.43
CA GLU A 615 4.66 -25.58 9.47
C GLU A 615 5.16 -25.16 8.07
N PHE A 616 6.17 -25.86 7.57
CA PHE A 616 6.75 -25.62 6.26
C PHE A 616 6.74 -26.91 5.42
N ILE A 617 6.52 -26.78 4.11
CA ILE A 617 6.71 -27.91 3.18
C ILE A 617 8.16 -27.98 2.72
N GLU A 618 8.63 -26.93 2.05
CA GLU A 618 10.01 -26.82 1.55
C GLU A 618 10.57 -25.44 1.94
N VAL A 619 11.82 -25.43 2.42
CA VAL A 619 12.53 -24.21 2.80
C VAL A 619 13.88 -24.18 2.10
N ASP A 620 14.21 -23.07 1.45
CA ASP A 620 15.49 -22.89 0.77
C ASP A 620 16.16 -21.57 1.14
N LEU A 621 17.14 -21.62 2.04
CA LEU A 621 17.97 -20.52 2.52
C LEU A 621 19.38 -20.57 1.91
N SER A 622 19.54 -21.25 0.76
CA SER A 622 20.86 -21.42 0.14
C SER A 622 21.47 -20.06 -0.27
N MET A 623 22.79 -19.94 -0.16
CA MET A 623 23.55 -18.69 -0.43
C MET A 623 23.15 -17.49 0.45
N GLY A 624 22.34 -17.71 1.49
CA GLY A 624 21.97 -16.66 2.44
C GLY A 624 23.14 -16.22 3.33
N CYS A 625 22.99 -15.05 3.96
CA CYS A 625 23.92 -14.51 4.93
C CYS A 625 23.14 -14.01 6.16
N VAL A 626 23.45 -14.54 7.34
CA VAL A 626 22.92 -14.09 8.62
C VAL A 626 24.09 -13.57 9.45
N ASP A 627 24.12 -12.26 9.71
CA ASP A 627 25.19 -11.61 10.46
C ASP A 627 25.07 -11.86 11.98
N GLY A 628 23.89 -12.21 12.47
CA GLY A 628 23.66 -12.73 13.82
C GLY A 628 23.61 -14.27 13.85
N GLY A 629 22.82 -14.81 14.79
CA GLY A 629 22.58 -16.24 14.93
C GLY A 629 21.28 -16.71 14.28
N ILE A 630 21.15 -18.02 14.12
CA ILE A 630 19.90 -18.68 13.73
C ILE A 630 19.40 -19.51 14.92
N GLU A 631 18.24 -19.16 15.44
CA GLU A 631 17.53 -19.96 16.44
C GLU A 631 16.32 -20.62 15.80
N TRP A 632 16.45 -21.91 15.51
CA TRP A 632 15.37 -22.73 14.98
C TRP A 632 14.76 -23.57 16.08
N SER A 633 13.60 -23.17 16.59
CA SER A 633 12.86 -23.91 17.62
C SER A 633 11.80 -24.85 17.01
N VAL A 634 10.86 -25.33 17.83
CA VAL A 634 9.83 -26.33 17.47
C VAL A 634 9.15 -25.98 16.13
N GLY A 635 9.25 -26.86 15.14
CA GLY A 635 8.60 -26.69 13.84
C GLY A 635 8.78 -27.91 12.96
N LYS A 636 7.98 -28.01 11.89
CA LYS A 636 8.02 -29.16 10.97
C LYS A 636 8.36 -28.69 9.55
N VAL A 637 9.39 -29.29 8.95
CA VAL A 637 9.69 -29.18 7.52
C VAL A 637 9.40 -30.52 6.85
N ALA A 638 8.35 -30.57 6.04
CA ALA A 638 7.80 -31.84 5.54
C ALA A 638 8.64 -32.50 4.41
N LYS A 639 9.42 -31.74 3.64
CA LYS A 639 10.22 -32.27 2.52
C LYS A 639 11.72 -32.05 2.67
N VAL A 640 12.19 -30.82 2.51
CA VAL A 640 13.63 -30.53 2.52
C VAL A 640 13.89 -29.13 3.03
N LEU A 641 14.94 -29.01 3.84
CA LEU A 641 15.55 -27.75 4.27
C LEU A 641 16.91 -27.60 3.57
N LYS A 642 17.00 -26.70 2.59
CA LYS A 642 18.23 -26.40 1.86
C LYS A 642 18.89 -25.15 2.42
N MET A 643 20.17 -25.27 2.77
CA MET A 643 21.02 -24.22 3.37
C MET A 643 22.43 -24.30 2.76
N ASN A 644 22.50 -24.64 1.47
CA ASN A 644 23.77 -24.85 0.78
C ASN A 644 24.50 -23.51 0.64
N SER A 645 25.80 -23.49 0.96
CA SER A 645 26.62 -22.25 0.98
C SER A 645 26.07 -21.13 1.87
N LEU A 646 25.28 -21.46 2.90
CA LEU A 646 24.81 -20.51 3.90
C LEU A 646 25.98 -19.96 4.73
N LEU A 647 26.01 -18.65 4.96
CA LEU A 647 26.93 -18.00 5.90
C LEU A 647 26.16 -17.57 7.15
N VAL A 648 26.59 -18.05 8.33
CA VAL A 648 26.07 -17.61 9.63
C VAL A 648 27.25 -17.13 10.47
N ARG A 649 27.21 -15.88 10.95
CA ARG A 649 28.30 -15.33 11.77
C ARG A 649 28.15 -15.64 13.26
N GLY A 650 26.92 -15.74 13.75
CA GLY A 650 26.62 -16.15 15.12
C GLY A 650 26.41 -17.65 15.28
N ASP A 651 25.78 -18.03 16.39
CA ASP A 651 25.43 -19.42 16.68
C ASP A 651 24.24 -19.88 15.82
N PHE A 652 24.25 -21.14 15.41
CA PHE A 652 23.14 -21.79 14.74
C PHE A 652 22.65 -22.98 15.57
N PHE A 653 21.48 -22.81 16.19
CA PHE A 653 20.84 -23.85 16.99
C PHE A 653 19.55 -24.32 16.35
N MET A 654 19.39 -25.64 16.31
CA MET A 654 18.18 -26.35 15.95
C MET A 654 17.69 -27.08 17.22
N GLY A 655 16.51 -26.70 17.69
CA GLY A 655 16.01 -26.97 19.04
C GLY A 655 15.02 -28.13 19.14
N GLU A 656 14.49 -28.29 20.36
CA GLU A 656 13.70 -29.45 20.78
C GLU A 656 12.34 -29.45 20.09
N GLY A 657 11.93 -30.60 19.53
CA GLY A 657 10.65 -30.77 18.83
C GLY A 657 10.65 -30.31 17.37
N ALA A 658 11.80 -29.90 16.83
CA ALA A 658 11.95 -29.64 15.40
C ALA A 658 12.05 -30.97 14.63
N GLU A 659 11.18 -31.16 13.63
CA GLU A 659 11.17 -32.32 12.74
C GLU A 659 11.49 -31.92 11.29
N PHE A 660 12.53 -32.53 10.74
CA PHE A 660 12.95 -32.34 9.35
C PHE A 660 12.90 -33.68 8.62
N MET A 661 12.53 -33.66 7.34
CA MET A 661 12.69 -34.82 6.47
C MET A 661 14.15 -34.88 5.99
N ASP A 662 14.59 -34.01 5.08
CA ASP A 662 16.01 -33.86 4.72
C ASP A 662 16.57 -32.47 5.05
N VAL A 663 17.85 -32.40 5.43
CA VAL A 663 18.57 -31.14 5.69
C VAL A 663 19.87 -31.11 4.89
N GLU A 664 20.05 -30.09 4.06
CA GLU A 664 21.28 -29.88 3.27
C GLU A 664 22.01 -28.59 3.68
N LEU A 665 23.27 -28.71 4.06
CA LEU A 665 24.18 -27.65 4.52
C LEU A 665 25.52 -27.72 3.77
N LYS A 666 25.50 -28.11 2.50
CA LYS A 666 26.72 -28.36 1.71
C LYS A 666 27.49 -27.05 1.52
N GLY A 667 28.76 -27.04 1.88
CA GLY A 667 29.64 -25.87 1.81
C GLY A 667 29.22 -24.69 2.71
N ALA A 668 28.33 -24.90 3.68
CA ALA A 668 27.93 -23.86 4.62
C ALA A 668 29.12 -23.40 5.49
N ARG A 669 29.14 -22.13 5.86
CA ARG A 669 30.15 -21.50 6.72
C ARG A 669 29.48 -20.99 7.99
N LEU A 670 29.67 -21.71 9.08
CA LEU A 670 29.08 -21.43 10.39
C LEU A 670 30.19 -20.95 11.32
N HIS A 671 30.24 -19.65 11.58
CA HIS A 671 31.32 -19.07 12.39
C HIS A 671 31.11 -19.30 13.89
N GLY A 672 29.87 -19.34 14.36
CA GLY A 672 29.53 -19.70 15.73
C GLY A 672 29.40 -21.21 15.94
N LYS A 673 28.78 -21.57 17.05
CA LYS A 673 28.47 -22.97 17.39
C LYS A 673 27.35 -23.47 16.50
N PHE A 674 27.43 -24.73 16.10
CA PHE A 674 26.33 -25.42 15.43
C PHE A 674 25.79 -26.52 16.36
N GLY A 675 24.50 -26.48 16.67
CA GLY A 675 23.91 -27.38 17.66
C GLY A 675 22.57 -27.95 17.21
N LEU A 676 22.44 -29.27 17.32
CA LEU A 676 21.17 -30.00 17.23
C LEU A 676 20.79 -30.44 18.65
N ILE A 677 19.63 -30.03 19.14
CA ILE A 677 19.20 -30.22 20.52
C ILE A 677 17.78 -30.79 20.52
N GLY A 678 17.62 -32.09 20.74
CA GLY A 678 16.30 -32.75 20.68
C GLY A 678 15.62 -32.63 19.32
N THR A 679 16.41 -32.56 18.25
CA THR A 679 15.95 -32.45 16.87
C THR A 679 15.77 -33.84 16.25
N LYS A 680 14.77 -34.01 15.39
CA LYS A 680 14.56 -35.24 14.61
C LYS A 680 14.70 -34.98 13.12
N VAL A 681 15.69 -35.59 12.49
CA VAL A 681 15.90 -35.60 11.03
C VAL A 681 15.56 -37.01 10.53
N LYS A 682 14.42 -37.17 9.87
CA LYS A 682 13.90 -38.49 9.43
C LYS A 682 14.66 -39.07 8.22
N GLY A 683 15.33 -38.21 7.45
CA GLY A 683 16.17 -38.56 6.33
C GLY A 683 17.62 -38.14 6.60
N ALA A 684 18.25 -37.50 5.60
CA ALA A 684 19.68 -37.20 5.65
C ALA A 684 19.99 -35.77 6.14
N LEU A 685 20.98 -35.65 7.01
CA LEU A 685 21.69 -34.41 7.31
C LEU A 685 23.00 -34.38 6.52
N LYS A 686 22.99 -33.67 5.38
CA LYS A 686 24.11 -33.58 4.43
C LYS A 686 24.88 -32.28 4.62
N MET A 687 26.08 -32.37 5.16
CA MET A 687 26.98 -31.26 5.49
C MET A 687 28.31 -31.35 4.72
N ASN A 688 28.31 -31.88 3.49
CA ASN A 688 29.52 -32.05 2.70
C ASN A 688 30.29 -30.72 2.54
N GLY A 689 31.57 -30.69 2.92
CA GLY A 689 32.41 -29.50 2.81
C GLY A 689 32.01 -28.34 3.74
N ALA A 690 31.09 -28.54 4.68
CA ALA A 690 30.70 -27.52 5.64
C ALA A 690 31.85 -27.17 6.59
N GLN A 691 31.90 -25.91 7.00
CA GLN A 691 32.94 -25.36 7.88
C GLN A 691 32.29 -24.75 9.12
N VAL A 692 32.61 -25.29 10.29
CA VAL A 692 32.18 -24.82 11.62
C VAL A 692 33.41 -24.30 12.37
N TRP A 693 33.42 -23.04 12.79
CA TRP A 693 34.60 -22.45 13.46
C TRP A 693 34.64 -22.72 14.96
N GLU A 694 33.49 -22.91 15.59
CA GLU A 694 33.41 -23.27 17.00
C GLU A 694 33.08 -24.76 17.14
N ASN A 695 32.22 -25.12 18.09
CA ASN A 695 31.83 -26.48 18.37
C ASN A 695 30.63 -26.91 17.55
N PHE A 696 30.63 -28.17 17.13
CA PHE A 696 29.46 -28.86 16.61
C PHE A 696 28.94 -29.85 17.67
N PHE A 697 27.65 -29.82 17.99
CA PHE A 697 27.10 -30.76 18.95
C PHE A 697 25.71 -31.28 18.61
N MET A 698 25.44 -32.53 19.00
CA MET A 698 24.13 -33.18 19.01
C MET A 698 23.83 -33.60 20.44
N ARG A 699 22.71 -33.13 21.02
CA ARG A 699 22.35 -33.40 22.42
C ARG A 699 20.85 -33.66 22.62
N LYS A 700 20.48 -34.13 23.82
CA LYS A 700 19.10 -34.27 24.31
C LYS A 700 18.18 -35.11 23.40
N ARG A 701 18.54 -36.35 23.11
CA ARG A 701 17.78 -37.29 22.26
C ARG A 701 17.60 -36.80 20.83
N THR A 702 18.66 -36.23 20.25
CA THR A 702 18.66 -35.92 18.81
C THR A 702 18.66 -37.23 18.01
N GLU A 703 17.77 -37.35 17.04
CA GLU A 703 17.63 -38.52 16.16
C GLU A 703 17.85 -38.13 14.70
N ILE A 704 18.73 -38.82 14.00
CA ILE A 704 19.03 -38.58 12.57
C ILE A 704 19.03 -39.93 11.85
N ASP A 705 18.52 -40.01 10.62
CA ASP A 705 18.67 -41.23 9.83
C ASP A 705 20.07 -41.32 9.23
N GLU A 706 20.40 -40.48 8.25
CA GLU A 706 21.74 -40.46 7.65
C GLU A 706 22.48 -39.16 8.01
N PHE A 707 23.78 -39.24 8.31
CA PHE A 707 24.60 -38.08 8.61
C PHE A 707 25.88 -38.08 7.77
N ASP A 708 26.12 -37.01 7.03
CA ASP A 708 27.30 -36.89 6.16
C ASP A 708 28.02 -35.56 6.38
N LEU A 709 29.21 -35.58 6.96
CA LEU A 709 30.12 -34.43 7.13
C LEU A 709 31.44 -34.65 6.36
N THR A 710 31.37 -35.34 5.22
CA THR A 710 32.51 -35.60 4.35
C THR A 710 33.16 -34.30 3.87
N ASN A 711 34.49 -34.23 3.90
CA ASN A 711 35.30 -33.02 3.63
C ASN A 711 34.97 -31.82 4.53
N GLY A 712 34.25 -32.03 5.64
CA GLY A 712 33.91 -30.99 6.59
C GLY A 712 35.11 -30.56 7.45
N ARG A 713 35.00 -29.37 8.04
CA ARG A 713 35.96 -28.86 9.02
C ARG A 713 35.22 -28.31 10.22
N VAL A 714 35.59 -28.76 11.42
CA VAL A 714 35.15 -28.21 12.70
C VAL A 714 36.38 -27.76 13.46
N ALA A 715 36.57 -26.46 13.65
CA ALA A 715 37.78 -25.96 14.33
C ALA A 715 37.73 -26.18 15.86
N GLY A 716 36.54 -26.27 16.45
CA GLY A 716 36.33 -26.70 17.83
C GLY A 716 36.25 -28.22 17.98
N GLN A 717 35.37 -28.66 18.89
CA GLN A 717 35.07 -30.08 19.13
C GLN A 717 33.77 -30.52 18.45
N ILE A 718 33.67 -31.81 18.16
CA ILE A 718 32.43 -32.48 17.80
C ILE A 718 31.94 -33.28 19.00
N GLU A 719 30.70 -33.06 19.43
CA GLU A 719 30.14 -33.73 20.60
C GLU A 719 28.75 -34.30 20.34
N LEU A 720 28.63 -35.63 20.37
CA LEU A 720 27.37 -36.35 20.31
C LEU A 720 27.09 -36.94 21.70
N THR A 721 26.09 -36.40 22.39
CA THR A 721 25.69 -36.89 23.72
C THR A 721 24.21 -37.22 23.72
N ASP A 722 23.82 -38.39 24.22
CA ASP A 722 22.41 -38.81 24.25
C ASP A 722 21.75 -38.64 22.87
N SER A 723 22.39 -39.13 21.81
CA SER A 723 21.95 -38.95 20.42
C SER A 723 21.97 -40.26 19.63
N LYS A 724 21.16 -40.36 18.57
CA LYS A 724 20.98 -41.60 17.81
C LYS A 724 21.03 -41.33 16.30
N VAL A 725 21.89 -42.08 15.61
CA VAL A 725 21.93 -42.14 14.14
C VAL A 725 21.48 -43.53 13.68
N THR A 726 20.38 -43.63 12.94
CA THR A 726 19.81 -44.94 12.54
C THR A 726 20.40 -45.51 11.27
N GLY A 727 20.90 -44.66 10.39
CA GLY A 727 21.56 -44.98 9.14
C GLY A 727 23.08 -44.83 9.25
N VAL A 728 23.72 -44.52 8.11
CA VAL A 728 25.17 -44.38 8.00
C VAL A 728 25.59 -42.99 8.50
N MET A 729 26.70 -42.97 9.24
CA MET A 729 27.37 -41.75 9.71
C MET A 729 28.71 -41.59 8.98
N GLU A 730 28.74 -40.81 7.89
CA GLU A 730 29.92 -40.59 7.04
C GLU A 730 30.66 -39.29 7.37
N MET A 731 31.96 -39.38 7.59
CA MET A 731 32.84 -38.26 7.95
C MET A 731 34.22 -38.43 7.29
N ILE A 732 34.21 -38.72 5.99
CA ILE A 732 35.43 -38.98 5.21
C ILE A 732 36.24 -37.69 5.06
N GLN A 733 37.55 -37.73 5.31
CA GLN A 733 38.44 -36.56 5.26
C GLN A 733 38.02 -35.39 6.17
N LEU A 734 37.25 -35.66 7.23
CA LEU A 734 36.87 -34.68 8.24
C LEU A 734 38.10 -34.10 8.96
N GLN A 735 38.09 -32.80 9.24
CA GLN A 735 39.07 -32.14 10.11
C GLN A 735 38.42 -31.61 11.38
N VAL A 736 38.86 -32.07 12.55
CA VAL A 736 38.41 -31.58 13.86
C VAL A 736 39.60 -30.96 14.59
N GLY A 737 39.48 -29.74 15.09
CA GLY A 737 40.59 -29.05 15.76
C GLY A 737 40.83 -29.52 17.19
N ARG A 738 39.78 -29.94 17.90
CA ARG A 738 39.85 -30.50 19.25
C ARG A 738 39.39 -31.95 19.26
N GLU A 739 38.43 -32.30 20.09
CA GLU A 739 38.02 -33.67 20.36
C GLU A 739 36.79 -34.07 19.52
N PHE A 740 36.67 -35.36 19.23
CA PHE A 740 35.46 -36.00 18.79
C PHE A 740 34.94 -36.87 19.93
N ILE A 741 33.82 -36.46 20.52
CA ILE A 741 33.23 -37.08 21.70
C ILE A 741 31.89 -37.69 21.29
N MET A 742 31.72 -38.98 21.54
CA MET A 742 30.45 -39.69 21.40
C MET A 742 30.18 -40.44 22.70
N GLN A 743 29.26 -39.91 23.49
CA GLN A 743 28.89 -40.45 24.80
C GLN A 743 27.40 -40.75 24.86
N ASP A 744 27.05 -41.89 25.45
CA ASP A 744 25.65 -42.31 25.64
C ASP A 744 24.82 -42.23 24.33
N SER A 745 25.49 -42.43 23.19
CA SER A 745 24.94 -42.24 21.85
C SER A 745 25.06 -43.52 21.04
N THR A 746 24.18 -43.69 20.05
CA THR A 746 24.10 -44.93 19.25
C THR A 746 24.17 -44.63 17.76
N VAL A 747 25.03 -45.36 17.04
CA VAL A 747 24.99 -45.46 15.57
C VAL A 747 24.58 -46.89 15.22
N ILE A 748 23.45 -47.06 14.53
CA ILE A 748 22.93 -48.39 14.20
C ILE A 748 23.73 -49.02 13.06
N LYS A 749 23.91 -48.33 11.92
CA LYS A 749 24.67 -48.87 10.79
C LYS A 749 26.16 -48.60 10.91
N ASP A 750 26.76 -47.99 9.89
CA ASP A 750 28.19 -47.79 9.76
C ASP A 750 28.63 -46.40 10.27
N LEU A 751 29.69 -46.37 11.09
CA LEU A 751 30.42 -45.16 11.45
C LEU A 751 31.70 -45.06 10.62
N VAL A 752 31.77 -44.11 9.69
CA VAL A 752 32.89 -43.96 8.74
C VAL A 752 33.69 -42.69 9.03
N LEU A 753 34.88 -42.82 9.61
CA LEU A 753 35.84 -41.74 9.91
C LEU A 753 37.10 -41.85 9.03
N LYS A 754 36.95 -42.34 7.80
CA LYS A 754 38.06 -42.62 6.90
C LYS A 754 38.86 -41.36 6.57
N TYR A 755 40.18 -41.39 6.80
CA TYR A 755 41.09 -40.25 6.63
C TYR A 755 40.74 -38.99 7.46
N ALA A 756 39.92 -39.13 8.51
CA ALA A 756 39.64 -38.04 9.41
C ALA A 756 40.90 -37.65 10.21
N LYS A 757 41.07 -36.35 10.48
CA LYS A 757 42.14 -35.78 11.31
C LYS A 757 41.52 -35.06 12.49
N ILE A 758 41.73 -35.58 13.69
CA ILE A 758 41.20 -35.03 14.94
C ILE A 758 42.39 -34.56 15.76
N GLY A 759 42.49 -33.25 16.00
CA GLY A 759 43.62 -32.62 16.69
C GLY A 759 43.70 -32.94 18.19
N GLY A 760 42.63 -33.49 18.76
CA GLY A 760 42.56 -33.97 20.14
C GLY A 760 42.16 -35.45 20.21
N GLY A 761 41.27 -35.76 21.14
CA GLY A 761 40.85 -37.13 21.42
C GLY A 761 39.72 -37.65 20.54
N LEU A 762 39.69 -38.96 20.35
CA LEU A 762 38.50 -39.70 19.91
C LEU A 762 37.95 -40.48 21.11
N ASP A 763 36.81 -40.04 21.64
CA ASP A 763 36.15 -40.60 22.83
C ASP A 763 34.83 -41.29 22.46
N PHE A 764 34.80 -42.61 22.64
CA PHE A 764 33.63 -43.46 22.44
C PHE A 764 33.09 -44.07 23.74
N GLN A 765 33.36 -43.45 24.90
CA GLN A 765 32.84 -43.94 26.17
C GLN A 765 31.32 -44.09 26.17
N ARG A 766 30.83 -45.30 26.42
CA ARG A 766 29.39 -45.64 26.42
C ARG A 766 28.68 -45.39 25.07
N ALA A 767 29.42 -45.20 23.98
CA ALA A 767 28.85 -45.22 22.64
C ALA A 767 28.52 -46.66 22.21
N ALA A 768 27.43 -46.85 21.47
CA ALA A 768 27.08 -48.13 20.86
C ALA A 768 27.13 -48.01 19.33
N ILE A 769 27.93 -48.84 18.69
CA ILE A 769 28.03 -48.94 17.22
C ILE A 769 27.67 -50.39 16.86
N GLN A 770 26.61 -50.61 16.09
CA GLN A 770 26.06 -51.96 15.93
C GLN A 770 26.63 -52.72 14.72
N GLU A 771 26.64 -52.13 13.52
CA GLU A 771 27.09 -52.82 12.29
C GLU A 771 28.62 -52.75 12.08
N SER A 772 29.16 -51.57 11.73
CA SER A 772 30.60 -51.45 11.49
C SER A 772 31.20 -50.08 11.81
N ILE A 773 32.53 -50.07 12.03
CA ILE A 773 33.32 -48.83 12.16
C ILE A 773 34.53 -48.82 11.22
N ASP A 774 34.69 -47.78 10.42
CA ASP A 774 35.82 -47.57 9.51
C ASP A 774 36.67 -46.39 9.94
N LEU A 775 37.83 -46.69 10.54
CA LEU A 775 38.84 -45.74 10.98
C LEU A 775 40.06 -45.71 10.04
N ARG A 776 39.95 -46.21 8.81
CA ARG A 776 41.11 -46.32 7.91
C ARG A 776 41.76 -44.96 7.64
N GLY A 777 43.05 -44.87 7.92
CA GLY A 777 43.84 -43.64 7.76
C GLY A 777 43.43 -42.49 8.70
N CYS A 778 42.60 -42.74 9.71
CA CYS A 778 42.22 -41.74 10.71
C CYS A 778 43.39 -41.44 11.67
N SER A 779 43.52 -40.19 12.10
CA SER A 779 44.58 -39.75 13.01
C SER A 779 44.01 -38.93 14.16
N VAL A 780 44.36 -39.30 15.38
CA VAL A 780 43.91 -38.69 16.65
C VAL A 780 45.11 -38.48 17.59
N GLU A 781 45.05 -37.56 18.54
CA GLU A 781 46.09 -37.44 19.58
C GLU A 781 45.92 -38.52 20.65
N PHE A 782 44.72 -38.68 21.19
CA PHE A 782 44.43 -39.71 22.19
C PHE A 782 43.17 -40.51 21.86
N PHE A 783 43.13 -41.77 22.28
CA PHE A 783 42.02 -42.67 21.98
C PHE A 783 41.38 -43.22 23.27
N LEU A 784 40.06 -43.02 23.38
CA LEU A 784 39.19 -43.59 24.40
C LEU A 784 38.17 -44.49 23.70
N ASP A 785 38.21 -45.78 23.99
CA ASP A 785 37.43 -46.78 23.28
C ASP A 785 36.01 -46.98 23.86
N SER A 786 35.17 -47.70 23.10
CA SER A 786 33.87 -48.15 23.59
C SER A 786 33.98 -49.53 24.27
N GLN A 787 33.12 -49.79 25.26
CA GLN A 787 32.91 -51.14 25.80
C GLN A 787 32.19 -52.06 24.79
N ASN A 788 31.52 -51.50 23.79
CA ASN A 788 30.65 -52.19 22.82
C ASN A 788 31.17 -51.98 21.39
N TRP A 789 32.27 -52.65 21.03
CA TRP A 789 32.78 -52.64 19.65
C TRP A 789 31.88 -53.44 18.71
N PRO A 790 31.67 -52.98 17.46
CA PRO A 790 30.94 -53.75 16.45
C PRO A 790 31.73 -54.99 16.01
N GLN A 791 31.04 -55.96 15.42
CA GLN A 791 31.68 -57.19 14.91
C GLN A 791 32.61 -56.92 13.72
N VAL A 792 32.36 -55.85 12.95
CA VAL A 792 33.13 -55.49 11.76
C VAL A 792 33.81 -54.14 11.98
N TYR A 793 35.13 -54.08 11.84
CA TYR A 793 35.85 -52.82 11.88
C TYR A 793 37.08 -52.80 10.99
N TYR A 794 37.42 -51.60 10.50
CA TYR A 794 38.55 -51.34 9.62
C TYR A 794 39.47 -50.30 10.25
N ILE A 795 40.65 -50.74 10.73
CA ILE A 795 41.61 -49.87 11.45
C ILE A 795 42.94 -49.69 10.69
N ASN A 796 42.98 -50.06 9.41
CA ASN A 796 44.21 -49.98 8.61
C ASN A 796 44.66 -48.52 8.46
N GLY A 797 45.84 -48.20 8.99
CA GLY A 797 46.39 -46.84 8.97
C GLY A 797 45.80 -45.90 10.03
N PHE A 798 44.94 -46.40 10.93
CA PHE A 798 44.53 -45.65 12.11
C PHE A 798 45.74 -45.36 13.01
N SER A 799 45.86 -44.13 13.53
CA SER A 799 46.99 -43.70 14.37
C SER A 799 46.55 -42.86 15.55
N TYR A 800 47.18 -43.10 16.70
CA TYR A 800 46.99 -42.38 17.97
C TYR A 800 48.33 -42.22 18.68
N ARG A 801 48.52 -41.14 19.45
CA ARG A 801 49.78 -40.83 20.15
C ARG A 801 49.79 -41.35 21.58
N GLN A 802 48.67 -41.25 22.28
CA GLN A 802 48.53 -41.73 23.66
C GLN A 802 47.29 -42.61 23.80
N LEU A 803 47.43 -43.65 24.62
CA LEU A 803 46.33 -44.53 25.00
C LEU A 803 45.85 -44.14 26.41
N ASN A 804 44.54 -44.20 26.66
CA ASN A 804 44.04 -43.96 28.02
C ASN A 804 44.54 -45.07 28.98
N HIS A 805 45.01 -44.69 30.17
CA HIS A 805 45.49 -45.64 31.19
C HIS A 805 44.49 -46.75 31.51
N LYS A 806 43.17 -46.47 31.51
CA LYS A 806 42.11 -47.48 31.75
C LYS A 806 42.07 -48.56 30.67
N ILE A 807 42.47 -48.23 29.45
CA ILE A 807 42.58 -49.19 28.34
C ILE A 807 43.90 -49.95 28.48
N ALA A 808 44.98 -49.23 28.81
CA ALA A 808 46.32 -49.80 28.96
C ALA A 808 46.38 -50.92 30.01
N ILE A 809 45.49 -50.94 31.01
CA ILE A 809 45.44 -51.97 32.06
C ILE A 809 44.59 -53.22 31.72
N ARG A 810 43.87 -53.27 30.59
CA ARG A 810 43.02 -54.43 30.22
C ARG A 810 43.81 -55.72 30.00
N ASP A 811 43.17 -56.88 30.06
CA ASP A 811 43.90 -58.14 29.82
C ASP A 811 44.48 -58.24 28.39
N ASN A 812 45.58 -58.98 28.23
CA ASN A 812 46.26 -59.13 26.94
C ASN A 812 45.39 -59.85 25.91
N GLN A 813 44.57 -60.81 26.36
CA GLN A 813 43.64 -61.53 25.49
C GLN A 813 42.61 -60.58 24.85
N TRP A 814 42.23 -59.50 25.53
CA TRP A 814 41.34 -58.49 24.96
C TRP A 814 41.98 -57.80 23.75
N PHE A 815 43.24 -57.37 23.87
CA PHE A 815 43.98 -56.73 22.76
C PHE A 815 44.24 -57.70 21.61
N GLU A 816 44.55 -58.96 21.91
CA GLU A 816 44.73 -60.00 20.89
C GLU A 816 43.45 -60.27 20.10
N ASN A 817 42.31 -60.36 20.78
CA ASN A 817 41.01 -60.54 20.13
C ASN A 817 40.63 -59.30 19.31
N TRP A 818 40.82 -58.11 19.88
CA TRP A 818 40.51 -56.85 19.20
C TRP A 818 41.42 -56.58 18.00
N LEU A 819 42.72 -56.86 18.05
CA LEU A 819 43.56 -56.71 16.86
C LEU A 819 43.48 -57.94 15.93
N GLY A 820 43.08 -59.10 16.43
CA GLY A 820 42.98 -60.36 15.70
C GLY A 820 41.75 -60.47 14.79
N ASN A 821 40.69 -59.73 15.07
CA ASN A 821 39.48 -59.73 14.22
C ASN A 821 39.58 -58.77 13.00
N GLN A 822 40.77 -58.29 12.65
CA GLN A 822 40.99 -57.53 11.42
C GLN A 822 40.67 -58.40 10.18
N LYS A 823 39.81 -57.91 9.28
CA LYS A 823 39.44 -58.63 8.05
C LYS A 823 40.62 -58.82 7.09
N GLU A 824 41.54 -57.85 7.05
CA GLU A 824 42.82 -57.91 6.36
C GLU A 824 43.93 -57.62 7.36
N TYR A 825 44.90 -58.54 7.49
CA TYR A 825 46.01 -58.36 8.42
C TYR A 825 46.86 -57.14 8.05
N SER A 826 46.99 -56.19 8.98
CA SER A 826 47.98 -55.10 8.91
C SER A 826 48.89 -55.15 10.15
N PRO A 827 50.22 -55.05 9.98
CA PRO A 827 51.15 -55.03 11.12
C PRO A 827 51.13 -53.68 11.87
N LYS A 828 50.79 -52.60 11.18
CA LYS A 828 50.90 -51.22 11.68
C LYS A 828 50.06 -50.92 12.93
N PRO A 829 48.79 -51.39 13.06
CA PRO A 829 48.03 -51.24 14.30
C PRO A 829 48.68 -51.91 15.51
N TYR A 830 49.32 -53.07 15.32
CA TYR A 830 50.07 -53.75 16.39
C TYR A 830 51.30 -52.94 16.81
N GLU A 831 52.09 -52.46 15.84
CA GLU A 831 53.30 -51.66 16.10
C GLU A 831 53.00 -50.39 16.90
N LEU A 832 51.92 -49.67 16.55
CA LEU A 832 51.50 -48.46 17.25
C LEU A 832 51.07 -48.75 18.69
N LEU A 833 50.31 -49.83 18.92
CA LEU A 833 49.91 -50.25 20.26
C LEU A 833 51.14 -50.64 21.11
N ILE A 834 52.07 -51.40 20.54
CA ILE A 834 53.33 -51.79 21.21
C ILE A 834 54.13 -50.55 21.60
N GLN A 835 54.22 -49.56 20.71
CA GLN A 835 54.91 -48.31 21.00
C GLN A 835 54.24 -47.58 22.17
N CYS A 836 52.93 -47.37 22.12
CA CYS A 836 52.19 -46.69 23.19
C CYS A 836 52.34 -47.41 24.54
N LEU A 837 52.17 -48.74 24.57
CA LEU A 837 52.30 -49.53 25.80
C LEU A 837 53.71 -49.49 26.39
N ARG A 838 54.76 -49.39 25.55
CA ARG A 838 56.13 -49.23 26.02
C ARG A 838 56.38 -47.85 26.59
N GLU A 839 55.87 -46.81 25.95
CA GLU A 839 55.94 -45.43 26.44
C GLU A 839 55.20 -45.29 27.79
N ASP A 840 54.08 -46.00 27.97
CA ASP A 840 53.31 -46.07 29.23
C ASP A 840 53.93 -46.99 30.30
N GLY A 841 55.08 -47.63 30.03
CA GLY A 841 55.81 -48.47 30.99
C GLY A 841 55.41 -49.95 31.04
N PHE A 842 54.42 -50.39 30.26
CA PHE A 842 53.94 -51.78 30.19
C PHE A 842 54.79 -52.66 29.24
N LYS A 843 56.11 -52.76 29.50
CA LYS A 843 57.07 -53.44 28.61
C LYS A 843 56.75 -54.91 28.33
N THR A 844 56.47 -55.70 29.36
CA THR A 844 56.18 -57.15 29.22
C THR A 844 54.95 -57.40 28.36
N LYS A 845 53.91 -56.60 28.58
CA LYS A 845 52.65 -56.67 27.82
C LYS A 845 52.83 -56.26 26.36
N ALA A 846 53.63 -55.23 26.09
CA ALA A 846 53.97 -54.83 24.74
C ALA A 846 54.71 -55.96 23.99
N ASP A 847 55.59 -56.70 24.66
CA ASP A 847 56.28 -57.85 24.05
C ASP A 847 55.35 -59.05 23.82
N GLU A 848 54.40 -59.31 24.71
CA GLU A 848 53.38 -60.35 24.54
C GLU A 848 52.44 -60.06 23.35
N ILE A 849 51.93 -58.83 23.26
CA ILE A 849 51.08 -58.40 22.13
C ILE A 849 51.87 -58.41 20.81
N GLY A 850 53.14 -58.00 20.83
CA GLY A 850 54.02 -58.09 19.66
C GLY A 850 54.26 -59.52 19.20
N PHE A 851 54.45 -60.45 20.14
CA PHE A 851 54.54 -61.88 19.85
C PHE A 851 53.24 -62.40 19.23
N ALA A 852 52.08 -62.07 19.81
CA ALA A 852 50.78 -62.48 19.30
C ALA A 852 50.51 -61.93 17.89
N GLY A 853 50.89 -60.68 17.61
CA GLY A 853 50.77 -60.06 16.28
C GLY A 853 51.58 -60.80 15.20
N LYS A 854 52.82 -61.18 15.48
CA LYS A 854 53.64 -61.99 14.55
C LYS A 854 53.12 -63.44 14.43
N GLN A 855 52.60 -64.01 15.52
CA GLN A 855 51.95 -65.33 15.49
C GLN A 855 50.70 -65.33 14.60
N TYR A 856 49.92 -64.25 14.66
CA TYR A 856 48.78 -64.05 13.78
C TYR A 856 49.22 -63.90 12.32
N GLN A 857 50.26 -63.10 12.04
CA GLN A 857 50.87 -62.96 10.70
C GLN A 857 51.25 -64.32 10.12
N PHE A 858 51.95 -65.15 10.90
CA PHE A 858 52.40 -66.47 10.46
C PHE A 858 51.22 -67.38 10.05
N ARG A 859 50.13 -67.40 10.83
CA ARG A 859 48.93 -68.20 10.54
C ARG A 859 48.24 -67.76 9.24
N HIS A 860 48.18 -66.45 8.99
CA HIS A 860 47.47 -65.87 7.84
C HIS A 860 48.35 -65.66 6.59
N THR A 861 49.67 -65.83 6.71
CA THR A 861 50.58 -65.83 5.56
C THR A 861 50.30 -67.06 4.70
N ASN A 862 49.93 -66.83 3.44
CA ASN A 862 49.54 -67.89 2.51
C ASN A 862 50.76 -68.69 2.01
N TRP A 863 50.57 -69.95 1.60
CA TRP A 863 51.65 -70.79 1.06
C TRP A 863 52.27 -70.23 -0.23
N ARG A 864 51.55 -69.40 -0.98
CA ARG A 864 52.12 -68.65 -2.13
C ARG A 864 53.27 -67.72 -1.72
N GLN A 865 53.33 -67.30 -0.46
CA GLN A 865 54.43 -66.53 0.14
C GLN A 865 55.33 -67.42 1.00
N TRP A 866 55.67 -68.61 0.49
CA TRP A 866 56.40 -69.65 1.23
C TRP A 866 57.70 -69.14 1.86
N GLY A 867 58.45 -68.25 1.19
CA GLY A 867 59.69 -67.67 1.73
C GLY A 867 59.47 -66.84 3.00
N GLN A 868 58.43 -65.99 3.03
CA GLN A 868 58.06 -65.22 4.22
C GLN A 868 57.51 -66.11 5.32
N LYS A 869 56.72 -67.12 4.94
CA LYS A 869 56.18 -68.09 5.90
C LYS A 869 57.28 -68.93 6.58
N LEU A 870 58.29 -69.38 5.81
CA LEU A 870 59.47 -70.07 6.36
C LEU A 870 60.31 -69.14 7.23
N LEU A 871 60.51 -67.89 6.81
CA LEU A 871 61.22 -66.90 7.62
C LEU A 871 60.53 -66.67 8.97
N LEU A 872 59.20 -66.49 8.97
CA LEU A 872 58.40 -66.35 10.19
C LEU A 872 58.45 -67.64 11.03
N LEU A 873 58.43 -68.82 10.41
CA LEU A 873 58.59 -70.10 11.11
C LEU A 873 59.95 -70.19 11.81
N PHE A 874 61.04 -69.84 11.13
CA PHE A 874 62.37 -69.84 11.74
C PHE A 874 62.50 -68.79 12.84
N GLN A 875 61.94 -67.59 12.64
CA GLN A 875 61.88 -66.57 13.70
C GLN A 875 61.09 -67.04 14.91
N LEU A 876 59.96 -67.74 14.72
CA LEU A 876 59.18 -68.34 15.80
C LEU A 876 60.02 -69.37 16.56
N ILE A 877 60.61 -70.32 15.84
CA ILE A 877 61.32 -71.46 16.41
C ILE A 877 62.57 -71.02 17.18
N PHE A 878 63.41 -70.17 16.59
CA PHE A 878 64.73 -69.86 17.15
C PHE A 878 64.72 -68.70 18.14
N VAL A 879 63.89 -67.67 17.93
CA VAL A 879 63.94 -66.45 18.76
C VAL A 879 62.58 -65.93 19.20
N GLY A 880 61.50 -66.68 18.98
CA GLY A 880 60.14 -66.26 19.31
C GLY A 880 59.79 -64.88 18.71
N TYR A 881 60.11 -64.69 17.43
CA TYR A 881 60.02 -63.43 16.67
C TYR A 881 60.86 -62.26 17.22
N GLY A 882 61.76 -62.52 18.17
CA GLY A 882 62.54 -61.50 18.89
C GLY A 882 61.86 -60.96 20.15
N TYR A 883 60.62 -61.35 20.43
CA TYR A 883 59.90 -61.00 21.66
C TYR A 883 60.18 -61.99 22.80
N LYS A 884 60.48 -63.25 22.48
CA LYS A 884 60.79 -64.32 23.45
C LYS A 884 62.18 -64.92 23.18
N MET A 885 63.22 -64.12 23.42
CA MET A 885 64.62 -64.47 23.08
C MET A 885 65.13 -65.74 23.76
N TYR A 886 64.52 -66.17 24.87
CA TYR A 886 64.88 -67.39 25.59
C TYR A 886 64.70 -68.69 24.77
N PHE A 887 63.97 -68.66 23.65
CA PHE A 887 63.87 -69.81 22.74
C PHE A 887 65.23 -70.23 22.16
N SER A 888 66.12 -69.25 21.93
CA SER A 888 67.47 -69.51 21.44
C SER A 888 68.27 -70.34 22.44
N LEU A 889 68.11 -70.06 23.74
CA LEU A 889 68.74 -70.81 24.82
C LEU A 889 68.25 -72.26 24.84
N PHE A 890 66.96 -72.50 24.58
CA PHE A 890 66.41 -73.86 24.51
C PHE A 890 67.04 -74.66 23.36
N TRP A 891 67.20 -74.05 22.18
CA TRP A 891 67.88 -74.72 21.05
C TRP A 891 69.37 -74.92 21.30
N ILE A 892 70.05 -73.95 21.91
CA ILE A 892 71.46 -74.08 22.29
C ILE A 892 71.64 -75.26 23.24
N VAL A 893 70.84 -75.33 24.31
CA VAL A 893 70.89 -76.43 25.28
C VAL A 893 70.46 -77.76 24.63
N GLY A 894 69.37 -77.78 23.86
CA GLY A 894 68.82 -78.98 23.25
C GLY A 894 69.72 -79.60 22.19
N LEU A 895 70.30 -78.81 21.28
CA LEU A 895 71.25 -79.29 20.27
C LEU A 895 72.57 -79.72 20.91
N THR A 896 73.02 -79.02 21.96
CA THR A 896 74.18 -79.44 22.75
C THR A 896 73.94 -80.82 23.37
N LEU A 897 72.79 -81.04 24.01
CA LEU A 897 72.43 -82.34 24.58
C LEU A 897 72.30 -83.44 23.50
N LEU A 898 71.68 -83.13 22.36
CA LEU A 898 71.53 -84.08 21.24
C LEU A 898 72.88 -84.50 20.66
N GLY A 899 73.79 -83.57 20.38
CA GLY A 899 75.13 -83.90 19.89
C GLY A 899 75.96 -84.65 20.95
N THR A 900 75.80 -84.31 22.22
CA THR A 900 76.43 -85.04 23.34
C THR A 900 75.94 -86.49 23.41
N LEU A 901 74.62 -86.71 23.32
CA LEU A 901 74.00 -88.03 23.29
C LEU A 901 74.44 -88.83 22.07
N TYR A 902 74.48 -88.21 20.89
CA TYR A 902 74.96 -88.85 19.68
C TYR A 902 76.43 -89.31 19.81
N LEU A 903 77.32 -88.48 20.37
CA LEU A 903 78.71 -88.86 20.68
C LEU A 903 78.82 -89.88 21.82
N GLN A 904 77.80 -89.97 22.68
CA GLN A 904 77.77 -90.97 23.74
C GLN A 904 77.47 -92.36 23.20
N PHE A 905 76.63 -92.48 22.18
CA PHE A 905 76.26 -93.74 21.55
C PHE A 905 77.05 -94.08 20.27
N SER A 906 77.79 -93.12 19.73
CA SER A 906 78.68 -93.36 18.59
C SER A 906 79.99 -94.01 19.05
N CYS A 907 80.45 -95.02 18.31
CA CYS A 907 81.73 -95.66 18.58
C CYS A 907 82.85 -94.73 18.07
N LEU A 908 83.45 -93.96 18.98
CA LEU A 908 84.55 -93.03 18.66
C LEU A 908 85.87 -93.79 18.48
N PRO A 909 86.65 -93.54 17.40
CA PRO A 909 87.97 -94.12 17.22
C PRO A 909 88.95 -93.81 18.37
N GLU A 910 89.87 -94.73 18.68
CA GLU A 910 90.92 -94.53 19.68
C GLU A 910 91.78 -93.29 19.36
N GLY A 911 92.00 -92.43 20.36
CA GLY A 911 92.84 -91.22 20.25
C GLY A 911 92.07 -89.89 20.19
N ILE A 912 90.74 -89.89 20.29
CA ILE A 912 89.92 -88.67 20.37
C ILE A 912 89.72 -88.26 21.85
N PRO A 913 90.10 -87.03 22.26
CA PRO A 913 90.05 -86.56 23.65
C PRO A 913 88.63 -86.13 24.09
N LEU A 914 87.63 -86.98 23.88
CA LEU A 914 86.23 -86.76 24.27
C LEU A 914 85.72 -87.94 25.11
N THR A 915 86.36 -88.16 26.27
CA THR A 915 86.08 -89.36 27.10
C THR A 915 84.90 -89.14 28.03
N ARG A 916 84.78 -87.94 28.60
CA ARG A 916 83.76 -87.62 29.60
C ARG A 916 82.54 -86.97 28.96
N TRP A 917 81.38 -87.16 29.58
CA TRP A 917 80.13 -86.62 29.03
C TRP A 917 80.12 -85.08 28.94
N TRP A 918 80.79 -84.38 29.86
CA TRP A 918 80.91 -82.92 29.80
C TRP A 918 81.88 -82.43 28.72
N GLU A 919 82.96 -83.17 28.42
CA GLU A 919 83.88 -82.86 27.30
C GLU A 919 83.14 -82.96 25.96
N LYS A 920 82.29 -83.99 25.81
CA LYS A 920 81.39 -84.14 24.65
C LYS A 920 80.36 -83.01 24.55
N ALA A 921 79.87 -82.52 25.69
CA ALA A 921 78.95 -81.40 25.74
C ALA A 921 79.61 -80.07 25.35
N PHE A 922 80.78 -79.76 25.92
CA PHE A 922 81.52 -78.55 25.54
C PHE A 922 81.97 -78.57 24.07
N PHE A 923 82.40 -79.72 23.55
CA PHE A 923 82.69 -79.87 22.13
C PHE A 923 81.47 -79.60 21.24
N THR A 924 80.30 -80.14 21.61
CA THR A 924 79.06 -79.91 20.86
C THR A 924 78.63 -78.44 20.95
N LEU A 925 78.78 -77.82 22.12
CA LEU A 925 78.47 -76.41 22.34
C LEU A 925 79.42 -75.48 21.57
N ASP A 926 80.73 -75.78 21.56
CA ASP A 926 81.75 -75.06 20.78
C ASP A 926 81.45 -75.12 19.29
N THR A 927 81.06 -76.29 18.78
CA THR A 927 80.64 -76.47 17.38
C THR A 927 79.36 -75.71 17.04
N LEU A 928 78.45 -75.56 18.02
CA LEU A 928 77.18 -74.87 17.85
C LEU A 928 77.32 -73.33 17.91
N LEU A 929 78.38 -72.80 18.53
CA LEU A 929 78.61 -71.36 18.68
C LEU A 929 79.51 -70.84 17.55
N PRO A 930 78.96 -70.20 16.51
CA PRO A 930 79.71 -69.85 15.31
C PRO A 930 80.81 -68.79 15.51
N ILE A 931 80.68 -67.96 16.55
CA ILE A 931 81.53 -66.78 16.80
C ILE A 931 82.44 -66.98 18.01
N ILE A 932 82.00 -67.76 19.00
CA ILE A 932 82.68 -67.93 20.28
C ILE A 932 83.42 -69.26 20.27
N GLU A 933 84.74 -69.20 20.27
CA GLU A 933 85.60 -70.38 20.46
C GLU A 933 85.79 -70.62 21.97
N LEU A 934 85.31 -71.75 22.47
CA LEU A 934 85.49 -72.21 23.85
C LEU A 934 86.84 -72.90 24.05
N ASP A 935 87.30 -73.69 23.07
CA ASP A 935 88.62 -74.37 23.10
C ASP A 935 89.14 -74.66 21.68
N GLN A 936 90.39 -74.25 21.40
CA GLN A 936 91.03 -74.47 20.09
C GLN A 936 91.33 -75.95 19.78
N GLU A 937 91.40 -76.81 20.80
CA GLU A 937 91.63 -78.25 20.62
C GLU A 937 90.46 -78.94 19.88
N TYR A 938 89.22 -78.49 20.10
CA TYR A 938 88.00 -79.09 19.54
C TYR A 938 87.90 -79.01 18.00
N LYS A 939 88.45 -77.96 17.38
CA LYS A 939 88.54 -77.87 15.90
C LYS A 939 89.42 -78.97 15.30
N LYS A 940 90.49 -79.35 15.99
CA LYS A 940 91.36 -80.46 15.55
C LYS A 940 90.60 -81.79 15.70
N VAL A 941 89.77 -81.93 16.73
CA VAL A 941 88.96 -83.14 16.98
C VAL A 941 87.95 -83.38 15.85
N ILE A 942 87.24 -82.36 15.40
CA ILE A 942 86.21 -82.51 14.34
C ILE A 942 86.80 -83.05 13.03
N SER A 943 88.05 -82.67 12.70
CA SER A 943 88.75 -83.11 11.49
C SER A 943 89.18 -84.59 11.53
N LYS A 944 89.28 -85.17 12.73
CA LYS A 944 89.69 -86.56 12.97
C LYS A 944 88.51 -87.52 13.13
N LEU A 945 87.28 -87.00 13.20
CA LEU A 945 86.07 -87.83 13.27
C LEU A 945 85.77 -88.51 11.92
N PRO A 946 85.34 -89.79 11.91
CA PRO A 946 84.88 -90.46 10.70
C PRO A 946 83.74 -89.69 10.02
N GLU A 947 83.67 -89.71 8.68
CA GLU A 947 82.68 -88.95 7.92
C GLU A 947 81.25 -89.11 8.46
N VAL A 948 80.84 -90.35 8.74
CA VAL A 948 79.50 -90.68 9.25
C VAL A 948 79.18 -89.99 10.59
N ILE A 949 80.16 -89.89 11.50
CA ILE A 949 80.00 -89.24 12.81
C ILE A 949 80.12 -87.72 12.69
N ARG A 950 80.87 -87.23 11.68
CA ARG A 950 81.12 -85.80 11.46
C ARG A 950 79.95 -85.07 10.80
N TYR A 951 79.19 -85.72 9.92
CA TYR A 951 78.05 -85.10 9.21
C TYR A 951 77.02 -84.42 10.13
N PRO A 952 76.55 -85.05 11.24
CA PRO A 952 75.64 -84.39 12.18
C PRO A 952 76.18 -83.10 12.79
N PHE A 953 77.50 -83.01 13.01
CA PHE A 953 78.13 -81.83 13.60
C PHE A 953 78.26 -80.67 12.60
N PHE A 954 78.42 -80.94 11.30
CA PHE A 954 78.28 -79.92 10.26
C PHE A 954 76.85 -79.34 10.23
N ILE A 955 75.83 -80.18 10.45
CA ILE A 955 74.45 -79.70 10.54
C ILE A 955 74.25 -78.84 11.80
N ILE A 956 74.82 -79.24 12.94
CA ILE A 956 74.81 -78.45 14.19
C ILE A 956 75.51 -77.09 13.99
N GLU A 957 76.65 -77.05 13.31
CA GLU A 957 77.38 -75.81 12.99
C GLU A 957 76.54 -74.86 12.10
N ILE A 958 75.92 -75.39 11.03
CA ILE A 958 75.01 -74.62 10.17
C ILE A 958 73.82 -74.08 10.98
N LEU A 959 73.20 -74.91 11.82
CA LEU A 959 72.11 -74.49 12.72
C LEU A 959 72.58 -73.42 13.72
N GLY A 960 73.83 -73.50 14.18
CA GLY A 960 74.48 -72.50 15.02
C GLY A 960 74.56 -71.13 14.35
N TRP A 961 75.00 -71.07 13.08
CA TRP A 961 74.98 -69.85 12.27
C TRP A 961 73.57 -69.29 12.07
N PHE A 962 72.57 -70.15 11.84
CA PHE A 962 71.16 -69.73 11.77
C PHE A 962 70.68 -69.13 13.10
N ILE A 963 70.85 -69.83 14.22
CA ILE A 963 70.44 -69.37 15.56
C ILE A 963 71.14 -68.06 15.91
N GLY A 964 72.46 -67.97 15.70
CA GLY A 964 73.24 -66.76 15.96
C GLY A 964 72.80 -65.57 15.13
N SER A 965 72.54 -65.76 13.84
CA SER A 965 72.04 -64.71 12.96
C SER A 965 70.66 -64.19 13.38
N PHE A 966 69.73 -65.10 13.74
CA PHE A 966 68.42 -64.71 14.26
C PHE A 966 68.50 -64.05 15.64
N LEU A 967 69.43 -64.46 16.50
CA LEU A 967 69.66 -63.84 17.81
C LEU A 967 70.13 -62.38 17.67
N VAL A 968 71.12 -62.13 16.79
CA VAL A 968 71.61 -60.77 16.49
C VAL A 968 70.50 -59.93 15.86
N ALA A 969 69.72 -60.50 14.93
CA ALA A 969 68.56 -59.84 14.35
C ALA A 969 67.47 -59.53 15.39
N GLY A 970 67.29 -60.40 16.39
CA GLY A 970 66.37 -60.19 17.51
C GLY A 970 66.82 -59.07 18.46
N LEU A 971 68.10 -59.05 18.83
CA LEU A 971 68.71 -58.04 19.72
C LEU A 971 68.74 -56.66 19.09
N SER A 972 68.99 -56.58 17.79
CA SER A 972 68.92 -55.33 17.02
C SER A 972 67.48 -54.86 16.75
N GLY A 973 66.48 -55.66 17.10
CA GLY A 973 65.07 -55.37 16.85
C GLY A 973 64.64 -55.53 15.39
N LEU A 974 65.51 -56.02 14.50
CA LEU A 974 65.22 -56.27 13.09
C LEU A 974 64.09 -57.30 12.90
N THR A 975 63.95 -58.27 13.79
CA THR A 975 62.84 -59.24 13.73
C THR A 975 61.51 -58.71 14.29
N LYS A 976 61.56 -57.59 15.04
CA LYS A 976 60.38 -56.97 15.64
C LYS A 976 59.65 -56.03 14.67
N LYS A 977 60.38 -55.50 13.67
CA LYS A 977 59.84 -54.87 12.46
C LYS A 977 59.34 -55.98 11.52
#